data_AF-A0A2I3RT92-F1
#
_entry.id   AF-A0A2I3RT92-F1
#
_cell.length_a   1.000
_cell.length_b   1.000
_cell.length_c   1.000
_cell.angle_alpha   90.00
_cell.angle_beta   90.00
_cell.angle_gamma   90.00
#
_symmetry.space_group_name_H-M   'P 1'
#
loop_
_entity.id
_entity.type
_entity.pdbx_description
1 polymer ?
#
loop_
_entity_poly.entity_id
_entity_poly.type
_entity_poly.pdbx_seq_one_letter_code
_entity_poly.pdbx_strand_id
1 'polypeptide(L)'
;MAWMTYISNWFEQDDWYEGLQRANMSQVRQVGLLAAGCQPWNKDVCAASGDRFAYCATLAIYIYQLDHRYNEFKLHAIMSEHKKTITAISWCPHNPDLFASGSTDNLVIIWNVAEQKVIAKLDSTKGIPASLSWCWNAEDVVAFVSHRGPLFIWTISGPDSGVIVHKDAHSFLSDICMFRWHTHQKGKVVFGHIDGSLSIFHPGNKNQKHVLRPESLEGTDEEDPVTALEWDPLSTDYLLVVNLHYGIRLVDSESLSCITTFNLPSAAASVQCLAWVPSAPGMFITGDSQVGVLRIWNVSRTTPIDNLKLKKTGFHCLHVLNSPPRKKFSVQSPTKNHYTSSTSEAVPPPTLTQNQAFSLPPGHAVCCFLDGGVGLYDMGAKKWDFLRDLGHVETIFDCKFKPDDPNLLATASFDGTIKVWDINTLTAVYTSPGNEGVIYSLSWAPGGLNCIAGGTSRNGAFIWNVQKGKIIQRFNEHGTNGIFCVAWSHKDSKRIATCSSDGFCIIRTIDGKVLHKYKHPAAVFGCDWSQNNKDMIATGCEDTNVRVYYVATSSDQPLKVFSGHTAKVFHVKWSPLREGILCSGSDDGTVRIWDYTQDACINILNGHTAPVRGLMWNTEIPYLLISGSWDYTIKVWDTREGTCVDTVYDHGADVYGLTCHSSRPFTMASCSRDSTVRLWSLTALVTPVQINILADRSWEEIIGNTDYAIEPGTPPLLCGKVSRDIRQEIEKLTANSQVKKLRWFSECFSPPGGSDNLWNLVAVIKGQDDSLLPQNYCKGIMHLKHLIKFRTSEAQELTTVKMSKFGGGIGVPTKEERLKEAAEIHLRLGQIQRYCELMVELGEWDKALSIAPGVSVKYWKKLMQRRADQLIQEDKDDVIPYCIAIGDVKKLVHFFMSRGQLKEALLVAQAACEGNMQPLHVSVPKGASYSDDIYKEDYNELLHKVSKELAEWYFQDGRAVLAACCHLAIDNIELAMAYLIRGNELELAVCVGTVLGESAAPATHYALELLARKCMMISVCFPCVGYRNLAADLLLMIPDNELHLIKLCAFYPGCTEEINDLHDKCKLPTVEECMQLAETAHADDNIFETVKYYLLSQEPEKALPIGISFVKEYISSSDWTLDTIYPVLDLLSYIRTEKLLLHTCTDLNGKNDAAAWETG
;
A
#
# COMPACT_ATOMS: atom_id res chain seq x y z
N MET A 1 26.65 54.56 -17.56
CA MET A 1 27.87 54.98 -16.83
C MET A 1 27.61 55.71 -15.50
N ALA A 2 26.43 55.56 -14.87
CA ALA A 2 26.16 56.04 -13.51
C ALA A 2 25.80 54.90 -12.53
N TRP A 3 26.21 53.67 -12.88
CA TRP A 3 26.04 52.45 -12.06
C TRP A 3 27.38 51.89 -11.56
N MET A 4 28.51 52.48 -11.98
CA MET A 4 29.87 52.08 -11.54
C MET A 4 30.35 52.85 -10.29
N THR A 5 29.60 53.84 -9.81
CA THR A 5 30.02 54.71 -8.69
C THR A 5 29.38 54.38 -7.34
N TYR A 6 28.48 53.39 -7.27
CA TYR A 6 27.77 53.05 -6.03
C TYR A 6 28.37 51.88 -5.23
N ILE A 7 29.47 51.28 -5.70
CA ILE A 7 30.16 50.15 -5.01
C ILE A 7 31.44 50.59 -4.28
N SER A 8 31.94 51.82 -4.50
CA SER A 8 33.24 52.26 -3.98
C SER A 8 33.23 52.88 -2.58
N ASN A 9 32.08 53.07 -1.93
CA ASN A 9 31.98 53.78 -0.64
C ASN A 9 31.58 52.89 0.56
N TRP A 10 31.79 51.58 0.47
CA TRP A 10 31.55 50.64 1.59
C TRP A 10 32.81 50.20 2.33
N PHE A 11 33.95 50.83 2.06
CA PHE A 11 35.19 50.59 2.79
C PHE A 11 35.59 51.82 3.60
N GLU A 12 34.92 52.02 4.74
CA GLU A 12 35.56 52.66 5.88
C GLU A 12 36.37 51.60 6.65
N GLN A 13 37.57 52.01 7.07
CA GLN A 13 38.74 51.15 7.20
C GLN A 13 38.96 50.59 8.62
N ASP A 14 38.01 50.78 9.54
CA ASP A 14 38.21 50.52 10.98
C ASP A 14 37.33 49.42 11.61
N ASP A 15 36.39 48.81 10.88
CA ASP A 15 35.63 47.61 11.34
C ASP A 15 36.27 46.28 10.87
N TRP A 16 37.44 46.35 10.24
CA TRP A 16 38.08 45.23 9.55
C TRP A 16 38.59 44.12 10.47
N TYR A 17 38.89 44.39 11.74
CA TYR A 17 39.49 43.37 12.63
C TYR A 17 38.46 42.54 13.41
N GLU A 18 37.30 43.10 13.77
CA GLU A 18 36.24 42.35 14.46
C GLU A 18 35.23 41.71 13.49
N GLY A 19 35.12 42.20 12.25
CA GLY A 19 34.31 41.60 11.19
C GLY A 19 34.93 40.35 10.54
N LEU A 20 36.26 40.19 10.56
CA LEU A 20 36.95 39.08 9.90
C LEU A 20 36.77 37.73 10.61
N GLN A 21 36.48 37.72 11.92
CA GLN A 21 36.16 36.48 12.64
C GLN A 21 34.74 35.96 12.37
N ARG A 22 33.85 36.79 11.80
CA ARG A 22 32.45 36.43 11.50
C ARG A 22 32.17 36.20 10.01
N ALA A 23 33.18 36.21 9.14
CA ALA A 23 32.98 36.15 7.69
C ALA A 23 33.95 35.25 6.88
N ASN A 24 34.46 34.16 7.46
CA ASN A 24 35.04 33.05 6.68
C ASN A 24 34.04 31.90 6.57
N MET A 25 32.88 32.16 5.95
CA MET A 25 32.07 31.05 5.44
C MET A 25 32.85 30.45 4.26
N SER A 26 33.17 29.15 4.33
CA SER A 26 33.81 28.44 3.22
C SER A 26 33.00 28.65 1.94
N GLN A 27 33.69 28.86 0.83
CA GLN A 27 33.04 29.00 -0.48
C GLN A 27 32.52 27.63 -0.95
N VAL A 28 33.23 26.55 -0.62
CA VAL A 28 32.73 25.19 -0.79
C VAL A 28 31.52 24.96 0.11
N ARG A 29 30.39 24.58 -0.50
CA ARG A 29 29.11 24.37 0.21
C ARG A 29 28.74 22.89 0.27
N GLN A 30 28.33 22.43 1.45
CA GLN A 30 27.71 21.11 1.60
C GLN A 30 26.33 21.11 0.91
N VAL A 31 26.11 20.16 -0.01
CA VAL A 31 24.83 20.00 -0.74
C VAL A 31 24.11 18.71 -0.39
N GLY A 32 24.78 17.76 0.25
CA GLY A 32 24.18 16.50 0.68
C GLY A 32 25.01 15.80 1.75
N LEU A 33 24.35 14.94 2.51
CA LEU A 33 24.94 14.20 3.62
C LEU A 33 24.33 12.79 3.70
N LEU A 34 25.19 11.79 3.56
CA LEU A 34 24.92 10.41 3.94
C LEU A 34 25.43 10.24 5.38
N ALA A 35 24.48 10.26 6.31
CA ALA A 35 24.78 10.13 7.73
C ALA A 35 24.99 8.67 8.15
N ALA A 36 25.77 8.49 9.22
CA ALA A 36 26.12 7.19 9.75
C ALA A 36 24.90 6.43 10.30
N GLY A 37 25.02 5.11 10.33
CA GLY A 37 24.11 4.23 11.06
C GLY A 37 24.35 4.26 12.57
N CYS A 38 23.40 3.74 13.33
CA CYS A 38 23.55 3.55 14.77
C CYS A 38 24.54 2.41 15.08
N GLN A 39 25.30 2.54 16.16
CA GLN A 39 26.25 1.51 16.58
C GLN A 39 25.55 0.29 17.23
N PRO A 40 25.93 -0.96 16.90
CA PRO A 40 25.30 -2.18 17.43
C PRO A 40 26.00 -2.81 18.66
N TRP A 41 27.08 -2.23 19.20
CA TRP A 41 27.86 -2.88 20.29
C TRP A 41 27.58 -2.32 21.70
N ASN A 42 27.16 -1.06 21.84
CA ASN A 42 26.83 -0.44 23.15
C ASN A 42 25.31 -0.35 23.35
N LYS A 43 24.80 -0.63 24.55
CA LYS A 43 23.34 -0.74 24.81
C LYS A 43 22.62 0.62 24.90
N ASP A 44 23.20 1.61 25.57
CA ASP A 44 22.58 2.93 25.84
C ASP A 44 22.91 3.95 24.72
N VAL A 45 22.49 3.68 23.48
CA VAL A 45 22.93 4.46 22.29
C VAL A 45 21.83 5.26 21.62
N CYS A 46 20.61 5.20 22.14
CA CYS A 46 19.46 5.96 21.64
C CYS A 46 18.72 6.62 22.81
N ALA A 47 18.29 7.86 22.60
CA ALA A 47 17.52 8.61 23.59
C ALA A 47 16.56 9.56 22.87
N ALA A 48 15.44 9.92 23.51
CA ALA A 48 14.52 10.87 22.94
C ALA A 48 13.93 11.81 24.00
N SER A 49 13.59 13.03 23.60
CA SER A 49 13.00 14.05 24.46
C SER A 49 12.15 15.00 23.63
N GLY A 50 10.88 15.18 24.01
CA GLY A 50 9.94 16.06 23.32
C GLY A 50 9.73 15.69 21.84
N ASP A 51 10.07 16.62 20.94
CA ASP A 51 10.00 16.49 19.48
C ASP A 51 11.33 16.04 18.84
N ARG A 52 12.30 15.61 19.66
CA ARG A 52 13.64 15.23 19.24
C ARG A 52 13.97 13.79 19.63
N PHE A 53 14.77 13.15 18.79
CA PHE A 53 15.46 11.92 19.15
C PHE A 53 16.92 12.01 18.71
N ALA A 54 17.77 11.28 19.41
CA ALA A 54 19.17 11.14 19.05
C ALA A 54 19.60 9.68 19.08
N TYR A 55 20.56 9.38 18.23
CA TYR A 55 21.27 8.12 18.26
C TYR A 55 22.77 8.35 18.11
N CYS A 56 23.54 7.45 18.68
CA CYS A 56 24.99 7.48 18.63
C CYS A 56 25.47 6.59 17.48
N ALA A 57 26.26 7.17 16.59
CA ALA A 57 27.23 6.39 15.81
C ALA A 57 28.48 6.15 16.66
N THR A 58 29.57 5.67 16.07
CA THR A 58 30.83 5.44 16.80
C THR A 58 31.37 6.71 17.45
N LEU A 59 31.52 7.80 16.70
CA LEU A 59 32.21 9.02 17.16
C LEU A 59 31.30 10.25 17.26
N ALA A 60 30.08 10.15 16.72
CA ALA A 60 29.17 11.28 16.57
C ALA A 60 27.76 10.94 17.04
N ILE A 61 27.06 11.97 17.51
CA ILE A 61 25.67 11.89 17.97
C ILE A 61 24.81 12.64 16.97
N TYR A 62 23.85 11.95 16.38
CA TYR A 62 22.95 12.48 15.38
C TYR A 62 21.64 12.86 16.04
N ILE A 63 21.25 14.12 15.91
CA ILE A 63 20.05 14.66 16.54
C ILE A 63 19.04 15.00 15.45
N TYR A 64 17.87 14.39 15.54
CA TYR A 64 16.74 14.63 14.65
C TYR A 64 15.66 15.40 15.39
N GLN A 65 15.08 16.39 14.72
CA GLN A 65 13.97 17.17 15.23
C GLN A 65 12.81 17.12 14.24
N LEU A 66 11.59 17.07 14.75
CA LEU A 66 10.38 17.17 13.94
C LEU A 66 10.21 18.58 13.36
N ASP A 67 10.22 18.68 12.04
CA ASP A 67 9.82 19.91 11.36
C ASP A 67 8.29 19.97 11.28
N HIS A 68 7.67 20.76 12.15
CA HIS A 68 6.21 20.92 12.21
C HIS A 68 5.57 21.46 10.92
N ARG A 69 6.33 22.09 10.01
CA ARG A 69 5.79 22.60 8.75
C ARG A 69 5.48 21.48 7.76
N TYR A 70 6.35 20.48 7.71
CA TYR A 70 6.26 19.34 6.79
C TYR A 70 5.85 18.04 7.50
N ASN A 71 5.79 18.05 8.83
CA ASN A 71 5.53 16.88 9.67
C ASN A 71 6.51 15.72 9.37
N GLU A 72 7.77 16.08 9.15
CA GLU A 72 8.88 15.17 8.85
C GLU A 72 10.03 15.42 9.82
N PHE A 73 10.72 14.35 10.24
CA PHE A 73 11.93 14.48 11.04
C PHE A 73 13.13 14.84 10.16
N LYS A 74 13.79 15.95 10.48
CA LYS A 74 15.01 16.40 9.81
C LYS A 74 16.20 16.34 10.75
N LEU A 75 17.38 16.09 10.19
CA LEU A 75 18.62 16.18 10.94
C LEU A 75 18.83 17.64 11.38
N HIS A 76 18.89 17.85 12.69
CA HIS A 76 19.07 19.16 13.31
C HIS A 76 20.55 19.46 13.56
N ALA A 77 21.28 18.50 14.14
CA ALA A 77 22.69 18.67 14.48
C ALA A 77 23.46 17.33 14.46
N ILE A 78 24.77 17.42 14.24
CA ILE A 78 25.74 16.34 14.45
C ILE A 78 26.73 16.83 15.49
N MET A 79 26.78 16.16 16.64
CA MET A 79 27.70 16.50 17.73
C MET A 79 28.85 15.51 17.73
N SER A 80 30.08 15.99 17.52
CA SER A 80 31.27 15.14 17.40
C SER A 80 32.49 15.78 18.07
N GLU A 81 32.72 15.45 19.34
CA GLU A 81 33.99 15.77 20.04
C GLU A 81 34.70 14.53 20.58
N HIS A 82 33.99 13.42 20.73
CA HIS A 82 34.58 12.19 21.25
C HIS A 82 35.61 11.64 20.26
N LYS A 83 36.79 11.31 20.77
CA LYS A 83 37.88 10.76 19.96
C LYS A 83 37.81 9.24 19.81
N LYS A 84 36.97 8.61 20.63
CA LYS A 84 36.72 7.17 20.65
C LYS A 84 35.23 6.88 20.78
N THR A 85 34.90 5.60 20.70
CA THR A 85 33.54 5.07 20.73
C THR A 85 32.71 5.58 21.90
N ILE A 86 31.56 6.18 21.58
CA ILE A 86 30.55 6.64 22.53
C ILE A 86 29.87 5.43 23.16
N THR A 87 29.85 5.37 24.49
CA THR A 87 29.35 4.22 25.27
C THR A 87 27.90 4.39 25.70
N ALA A 88 27.52 5.60 26.10
CA ALA A 88 26.19 5.88 26.63
C ALA A 88 25.73 7.31 26.28
N ILE A 89 24.42 7.49 26.08
CA ILE A 89 23.75 8.78 25.96
C ILE A 89 22.56 8.85 26.91
N SER A 90 22.35 10.00 27.54
CA SER A 90 21.17 10.26 28.35
C SER A 90 20.70 11.70 28.20
N TRP A 91 19.41 11.88 27.89
CA TRP A 91 18.80 13.20 27.84
C TRP A 91 18.47 13.71 29.24
N CYS A 92 18.59 15.02 29.45
CA CYS A 92 18.15 15.63 30.70
C CYS A 92 16.60 15.58 30.76
N PRO A 93 16.00 15.03 31.84
CA PRO A 93 14.55 14.97 32.02
C PRO A 93 13.91 16.35 32.18
N HIS A 94 14.64 17.31 32.75
CA HIS A 94 14.13 18.64 33.11
C HIS A 94 14.36 19.68 32.01
N ASN A 95 15.36 19.48 31.16
CA ASN A 95 15.71 20.40 30.08
C ASN A 95 15.89 19.65 28.73
N PRO A 96 14.98 19.82 27.76
CA PRO A 96 15.06 19.12 26.48
C PRO A 96 16.22 19.57 25.58
N ASP A 97 16.88 20.70 25.88
CA ASP A 97 18.05 21.17 25.14
C ASP A 97 19.37 20.58 25.67
N LEU A 98 19.35 19.85 26.79
CA LEU A 98 20.54 19.27 27.41
C LEU A 98 20.57 17.75 27.31
N PHE A 99 21.70 17.20 26.91
CA PHE A 99 21.98 15.78 27.05
C PHE A 99 23.44 15.53 27.41
N ALA A 100 23.71 14.35 27.93
CA ALA A 100 25.03 13.91 28.36
C ALA A 100 25.47 12.68 27.56
N SER A 101 26.76 12.59 27.25
CA SER A 101 27.36 11.42 26.61
C SER A 101 28.60 10.96 27.35
N GLY A 102 28.82 9.65 27.38
CA GLY A 102 30.05 9.02 27.86
C GLY A 102 30.77 8.32 26.71
N SER A 103 32.09 8.20 26.81
CA SER A 103 32.90 7.49 25.82
C SER A 103 34.06 6.70 26.43
N THR A 104 34.58 5.77 25.64
CA THR A 104 35.80 4.98 25.90
C THR A 104 37.09 5.83 25.97
N ASP A 105 36.99 7.13 25.69
CA ASP A 105 38.05 8.12 25.94
C ASP A 105 38.15 8.56 27.42
N ASN A 106 37.33 7.99 28.31
CA ASN A 106 37.21 8.38 29.73
C ASN A 106 36.72 9.83 29.90
N LEU A 107 35.88 10.29 28.96
CA LEU A 107 35.22 11.60 29.00
C LEU A 107 33.72 11.45 29.20
N VAL A 108 33.17 12.39 29.97
CA VAL A 108 31.74 12.68 30.00
C VAL A 108 31.53 14.10 29.53
N ILE A 109 30.67 14.29 28.53
CA ILE A 109 30.42 15.58 27.87
C ILE A 109 28.95 15.95 28.00
N ILE A 110 28.68 17.20 28.36
CA ILE A 110 27.34 17.79 28.39
C ILE A 110 27.17 18.72 27.21
N TRP A 111 26.09 18.51 26.48
CA TRP A 111 25.82 19.16 25.21
C TRP A 111 24.59 20.05 25.30
N ASN A 112 24.67 21.22 24.66
CA ASN A 112 23.53 22.04 24.33
C ASN A 112 23.12 21.77 22.87
N VAL A 113 21.90 21.29 22.67
CA VAL A 113 21.37 21.00 21.33
C VAL A 113 21.05 22.28 20.57
N ALA A 114 20.45 23.28 21.23
CA ALA A 114 20.03 24.52 20.59
C ALA A 114 21.23 25.39 20.15
N GLU A 115 22.29 25.42 20.96
CA GLU A 115 23.53 26.17 20.65
C GLU A 115 24.55 25.37 19.84
N GLN A 116 24.35 24.05 19.70
CA GLN A 116 25.29 23.12 19.06
C GLN A 116 26.70 23.19 19.65
N LYS A 117 26.80 23.29 20.98
CA LYS A 117 28.06 23.43 21.71
C LYS A 117 28.15 22.53 22.93
N VAL A 118 29.38 22.26 23.35
CA VAL A 118 29.68 21.64 24.64
C VAL A 118 29.54 22.69 25.74
N ILE A 119 28.79 22.37 26.79
CA ILE A 119 28.63 23.22 27.99
C ILE A 119 29.71 22.89 29.00
N ALA A 120 29.92 21.60 29.26
CA ALA A 120 30.83 21.11 30.28
C ALA A 120 31.46 19.79 29.85
N LYS A 121 32.71 19.60 30.24
CA LYS A 121 33.49 18.40 29.97
C LYS A 121 34.16 17.92 31.25
N LEU A 122 33.98 16.64 31.56
CA LEU A 122 34.67 15.98 32.64
C LEU A 122 35.78 15.11 32.06
N ASP A 123 37.03 15.56 32.25
CA ASP A 123 38.22 14.81 31.87
C ASP A 123 38.64 13.82 32.98
N SER A 124 39.21 12.67 32.59
CA SER A 124 39.83 11.68 33.49
C SER A 124 38.85 10.99 34.46
N THR A 125 37.77 10.40 33.95
CA THR A 125 36.99 9.43 34.72
C THR A 125 37.91 8.27 35.15
N LYS A 126 37.83 7.80 36.41
CA LYS A 126 38.65 6.70 36.95
C LYS A 126 38.23 5.32 36.38
N GLY A 127 37.96 5.24 35.08
CA GLY A 127 37.41 4.10 34.35
C GLY A 127 36.49 4.54 33.22
N ILE A 128 36.20 3.63 32.28
CA ILE A 128 35.31 3.89 31.15
C ILE A 128 33.86 4.00 31.66
N PRO A 129 33.12 5.10 31.38
CA PRO A 129 31.71 5.20 31.72
C PRO A 129 30.91 4.20 30.89
N ALA A 130 30.51 3.08 31.48
CA ALA A 130 29.77 2.00 30.80
C ALA A 130 28.29 2.33 30.62
N SER A 131 27.70 3.06 31.56
CA SER A 131 26.33 3.58 31.49
C SER A 131 26.29 4.94 32.17
N LEU A 132 25.33 5.77 31.76
CA LEU A 132 25.20 7.16 32.17
C LEU A 132 23.72 7.54 32.28
N SER A 133 23.37 8.31 33.31
CA SER A 133 22.00 8.79 33.50
C SER A 133 21.96 10.08 34.32
N TRP A 134 21.07 11.00 33.94
CA TRP A 134 20.78 12.19 34.74
C TRP A 134 20.07 11.83 36.04
N CYS A 135 20.46 12.48 37.13
CA CYS A 135 19.78 12.36 38.40
C CYS A 135 18.42 13.06 38.31
N TRP A 136 17.32 12.31 38.41
CA TRP A 136 15.96 12.89 38.36
C TRP A 136 15.68 13.93 39.46
N ASN A 137 16.45 13.90 40.54
CA ASN A 137 16.20 14.70 41.74
C ASN A 137 16.97 16.02 41.81
N ALA A 138 17.85 16.29 40.84
CA ALA A 138 18.65 17.51 40.77
C ALA A 138 18.86 17.89 39.30
N GLU A 139 18.63 19.17 38.96
CA GLU A 139 18.60 19.63 37.56
C GLU A 139 19.98 19.54 36.86
N ASP A 140 21.07 19.71 37.61
CA ASP A 140 22.44 19.83 37.08
C ASP A 140 23.37 18.68 37.49
N VAL A 141 22.82 17.48 37.71
CA VAL A 141 23.61 16.35 38.21
C VAL A 141 23.52 15.14 37.29
N VAL A 142 24.69 14.64 36.88
CA VAL A 142 24.85 13.46 36.02
C VAL A 142 25.55 12.36 36.79
N ALA A 143 25.01 11.15 36.74
CA ALA A 143 25.65 9.99 37.31
C ALA A 143 26.22 9.08 36.21
N PHE A 144 27.36 8.45 36.48
CA PHE A 144 27.95 7.46 35.59
C PHE A 144 28.64 6.36 36.39
N VAL A 145 28.77 5.19 35.78
CA VAL A 145 29.39 4.01 36.40
C VAL A 145 30.45 3.45 35.47
N SER A 146 31.58 3.04 36.04
CA SER A 146 32.58 2.22 35.34
C SER A 146 32.56 0.79 35.86
N HIS A 147 32.15 -0.18 35.04
CA HIS A 147 32.18 -1.63 35.33
C HIS A 147 31.72 -2.00 36.76
N ARG A 148 32.62 -2.45 37.64
CA ARG A 148 32.31 -2.88 39.02
C ARG A 148 32.17 -1.74 40.04
N GLY A 149 32.09 -0.50 39.57
CA GLY A 149 31.93 0.71 40.39
C GLY A 149 33.26 1.37 40.79
N PRO A 150 33.20 2.49 41.53
CA PRO A 150 32.00 3.02 42.19
C PRO A 150 31.08 3.84 41.26
N LEU A 151 29.84 4.12 41.69
CA LEU A 151 28.96 5.12 41.07
C LEU A 151 29.54 6.52 41.31
N PHE A 152 29.80 7.25 40.23
CA PHE A 152 30.24 8.64 40.27
C PHE A 152 29.06 9.57 40.01
N ILE A 153 28.95 10.62 40.81
CA ILE A 153 27.94 11.67 40.67
C ILE A 153 28.68 12.98 40.39
N TRP A 154 28.41 13.57 39.25
CA TRP A 154 29.01 14.82 38.80
C TRP A 154 27.98 15.94 38.83
N THR A 155 28.25 16.96 39.64
CA THR A 155 27.45 18.20 39.69
C THR A 155 28.09 19.23 38.76
N ILE A 156 27.32 19.69 37.78
CA ILE A 156 27.79 20.52 36.66
C ILE A 156 27.94 21.99 37.08
N SER A 157 26.95 22.51 37.82
CA SER A 157 26.88 23.92 38.24
C SER A 157 26.55 24.05 39.72
N GLY A 158 27.14 25.05 40.39
CA GLY A 158 26.89 25.40 41.79
C GLY A 158 28.13 25.42 42.70
N PRO A 159 27.99 25.80 43.98
CA PRO A 159 29.10 25.90 44.94
C PRO A 159 29.74 24.54 45.29
N ASP A 160 29.02 23.43 45.09
CA ASP A 160 29.49 22.05 45.29
C ASP A 160 29.93 21.38 43.95
N SER A 161 30.38 22.16 42.96
CA SER A 161 30.82 21.64 41.66
C SER A 161 31.97 20.64 41.83
N GLY A 162 31.77 19.39 41.39
CA GLY A 162 32.77 18.34 41.54
C GLY A 162 32.22 16.93 41.31
N VAL A 163 33.12 15.95 41.32
CA VAL A 163 32.77 14.53 41.22
C VAL A 163 32.75 13.94 42.63
N ILE A 164 31.56 13.53 43.08
CA ILE A 164 31.37 12.84 44.34
C ILE A 164 31.27 11.35 44.05
N VAL A 165 32.06 10.54 44.78
CA VAL A 165 31.92 9.09 44.76
C VAL A 165 30.78 8.71 45.69
N HIS A 166 29.76 8.03 45.16
CA HIS A 166 28.66 7.54 45.98
C HIS A 166 29.17 6.47 46.95
N LYS A 167 29.23 6.80 48.25
CA LYS A 167 29.93 6.02 49.28
C LYS A 167 29.40 4.60 49.47
N ASP A 168 28.17 4.31 49.04
CA ASP A 168 27.51 3.01 49.25
C ASP A 168 27.50 2.10 48.01
N ALA A 169 27.85 2.61 46.83
CA ALA A 169 27.76 1.89 45.56
C ALA A 169 29.17 1.55 45.02
N HIS A 170 29.92 0.73 45.77
CA HIS A 170 31.26 0.29 45.41
C HIS A 170 31.42 -1.24 45.46
N SER A 171 32.34 -1.77 44.64
CA SER A 171 32.81 -3.16 44.64
C SER A 171 31.70 -4.21 44.46
N PHE A 172 31.02 -4.16 43.31
CA PHE A 172 30.04 -5.20 42.93
C PHE A 172 30.74 -6.52 42.56
N LEU A 173 30.05 -7.65 42.79
CA LEU A 173 30.55 -9.00 42.49
C LEU A 173 30.69 -9.23 40.98
N SER A 174 29.77 -8.67 40.20
CA SER A 174 29.72 -8.74 38.74
C SER A 174 29.67 -7.32 38.13
N ASP A 175 30.14 -7.20 36.89
CA ASP A 175 30.16 -5.94 36.14
C ASP A 175 28.74 -5.41 35.91
N ILE A 176 28.59 -4.08 35.93
CA ILE A 176 27.31 -3.42 35.70
C ILE A 176 27.11 -3.26 34.19
N CYS A 177 26.00 -3.79 33.67
CA CYS A 177 25.55 -3.57 32.30
C CYS A 177 24.90 -2.19 32.13
N MET A 178 24.03 -1.81 33.07
CA MET A 178 23.27 -0.56 33.05
C MET A 178 22.72 -0.22 34.43
N PHE A 179 22.35 1.04 34.62
CA PHE A 179 21.60 1.46 35.78
C PHE A 179 20.52 2.48 35.40
N ARG A 180 19.48 2.58 36.23
CA ARG A 180 18.41 3.58 36.08
C ARG A 180 18.04 4.19 37.41
N TRP A 181 17.98 5.52 37.44
CA TRP A 181 17.38 6.26 38.54
C TRP A 181 15.87 6.06 38.55
N HIS A 182 15.30 5.99 39.74
CA HIS A 182 13.87 6.04 39.90
C HIS A 182 13.35 7.44 39.56
N THR A 183 12.21 7.50 38.86
CA THR A 183 11.59 8.74 38.37
C THR A 183 10.96 9.58 39.48
N HIS A 184 10.25 8.94 40.42
CA HIS A 184 9.54 9.61 41.54
C HIS A 184 10.25 9.56 42.91
N GLN A 185 10.84 8.42 43.31
CA GLN A 185 11.48 8.25 44.61
C GLN A 185 12.92 8.78 44.63
N LYS A 186 13.20 9.73 45.54
CA LYS A 186 14.49 10.41 45.60
C LYS A 186 15.63 9.45 45.94
N GLY A 187 16.67 9.45 45.11
CA GLY A 187 17.93 8.71 45.27
C GLY A 187 17.83 7.19 45.19
N LYS A 188 16.67 6.63 44.86
CA LYS A 188 16.52 5.19 44.59
C LYS A 188 17.10 4.87 43.21
N VAL A 189 17.97 3.87 43.15
CA VAL A 189 18.66 3.46 41.91
C VAL A 189 18.72 1.94 41.84
N VAL A 190 18.65 1.41 40.64
CA VAL A 190 18.83 -0.03 40.37
C VAL A 190 19.93 -0.25 39.36
N PHE A 191 20.73 -1.29 39.60
CA PHE A 191 21.82 -1.75 38.75
C PHE A 191 21.49 -3.14 38.22
N GLY A 192 21.69 -3.35 36.91
CA GLY A 192 21.66 -4.67 36.29
C GLY A 192 23.08 -5.17 36.01
N HIS A 193 23.34 -6.43 36.35
CA HIS A 193 24.68 -7.03 36.26
C HIS A 193 24.81 -8.01 35.07
N ILE A 194 26.05 -8.39 34.72
CA ILE A 194 26.35 -9.40 33.69
C ILE A 194 25.92 -10.82 34.13
N ASP A 195 25.92 -11.10 35.43
CA ASP A 195 25.48 -12.39 35.99
C ASP A 195 23.94 -12.52 36.08
N GLY A 196 23.19 -11.56 35.51
CA GLY A 196 21.73 -11.53 35.51
C GLY A 196 21.09 -11.06 36.81
N SER A 197 21.90 -10.70 37.81
CA SER A 197 21.42 -10.17 39.07
C SER A 197 21.05 -8.68 38.99
N LEU A 198 20.22 -8.25 39.94
CA LEU A 198 19.83 -6.85 40.13
C LEU A 198 20.27 -6.40 41.51
N SER A 199 20.83 -5.20 41.63
CA SER A 199 21.09 -4.52 42.90
C SER A 199 20.27 -3.24 43.01
N ILE A 200 19.39 -3.16 44.01
CA ILE A 200 18.57 -1.96 44.29
C ILE A 200 19.14 -1.24 45.52
N PHE A 201 19.25 0.09 45.45
CA PHE A 201 19.69 0.94 46.55
C PHE A 201 18.63 1.99 46.89
N HIS A 202 18.44 2.23 48.19
CA HIS A 202 17.53 3.25 48.72
C HIS A 202 18.24 4.17 49.72
N PRO A 203 18.14 5.50 49.61
CA PRO A 203 18.79 6.42 50.56
C PRO A 203 18.13 6.37 51.94
N GLY A 204 18.93 6.32 53.01
CA GLY A 204 18.46 6.48 54.40
C GLY A 204 18.18 5.18 55.17
N ASN A 205 18.29 4.01 54.55
CA ASN A 205 18.13 2.71 55.23
C ASN A 205 19.50 2.02 55.45
N LYS A 206 19.67 1.28 56.56
CA LYS A 206 20.92 0.53 56.80
C LYS A 206 21.09 -0.56 55.73
N ASN A 207 22.08 -0.36 54.86
CA ASN A 207 22.67 -1.26 53.87
C ASN A 207 22.14 -2.70 53.83
N GLN A 208 21.22 -2.96 52.90
CA GLN A 208 21.02 -4.30 52.35
C GLN A 208 21.17 -4.23 50.84
N LYS A 209 22.26 -4.82 50.33
CA LYS A 209 22.41 -5.10 48.90
C LYS A 209 21.48 -6.26 48.59
N HIS A 210 20.31 -5.98 48.02
CA HIS A 210 19.41 -7.03 47.59
C HIS A 210 19.78 -7.47 46.18
N VAL A 211 20.30 -8.70 46.08
CA VAL A 211 20.74 -9.32 44.82
C VAL A 211 19.61 -10.24 44.35
N LEU A 212 18.82 -9.79 43.38
CA LEU A 212 17.74 -10.60 42.80
C LEU A 212 18.26 -11.36 41.58
N ARG A 213 18.58 -12.65 41.77
CA ARG A 213 18.97 -13.56 40.68
C ARG A 213 17.76 -14.33 40.15
N PRO A 214 17.72 -14.70 38.85
CA PRO A 214 16.75 -15.65 38.33
C PRO A 214 16.83 -16.99 39.07
N GLU A 215 15.68 -17.56 39.45
CA GLU A 215 15.62 -18.83 40.20
C GLU A 215 16.30 -20.01 39.46
N SER A 216 16.37 -19.97 38.12
CA SER A 216 17.02 -21.02 37.33
C SER A 216 18.56 -20.97 37.30
N LEU A 217 19.16 -19.86 37.75
CA LEU A 217 20.62 -19.66 37.77
C LEU A 217 21.19 -19.79 39.19
N GLU A 218 20.38 -20.20 40.17
CA GLU A 218 20.87 -20.53 41.50
C GLU A 218 21.71 -21.83 41.43
N GLY A 219 23.03 -21.67 41.28
CA GLY A 219 24.00 -22.77 41.34
C GLY A 219 24.68 -23.16 40.02
N THR A 220 24.45 -22.43 38.93
CA THR A 220 25.14 -22.61 37.64
C THR A 220 26.11 -21.45 37.36
N ASP A 221 27.26 -21.74 36.71
CA ASP A 221 28.25 -20.72 36.28
C ASP A 221 27.85 -20.02 34.96
N GLU A 222 26.60 -20.19 34.49
CA GLU A 222 26.14 -19.60 33.22
C GLU A 222 25.77 -18.11 33.39
N GLU A 223 26.43 -17.23 32.64
CA GLU A 223 26.18 -15.79 32.65
C GLU A 223 24.96 -15.42 31.79
N ASP A 224 23.95 -14.78 32.40
CA ASP A 224 22.76 -14.28 31.70
C ASP A 224 22.58 -12.76 31.87
N PRO A 225 23.23 -11.92 31.05
CA PRO A 225 23.32 -10.49 31.29
C PRO A 225 21.96 -9.78 31.22
N VAL A 226 21.78 -8.79 32.10
CA VAL A 226 20.63 -7.88 32.01
C VAL A 226 20.78 -7.01 30.75
N THR A 227 19.84 -7.15 29.82
CA THR A 227 19.87 -6.48 28.50
C THR A 227 19.07 -5.18 28.48
N ALA A 228 18.01 -5.07 29.28
CA ALA A 228 17.21 -3.86 29.44
C ALA A 228 16.58 -3.80 30.84
N LEU A 229 16.41 -2.58 31.35
CA LEU A 229 15.85 -2.32 32.67
C LEU A 229 15.11 -0.97 32.66
N GLU A 230 13.84 -0.95 33.06
CA GLU A 230 13.03 0.27 33.13
C GLU A 230 12.02 0.26 34.29
N TRP A 231 11.97 1.38 35.03
CA TRP A 231 10.93 1.65 36.02
C TRP A 231 9.60 1.93 35.34
N ASP A 232 8.49 1.46 35.93
CA ASP A 232 7.17 1.88 35.51
C ASP A 232 7.02 3.41 35.69
N PRO A 233 6.70 4.18 34.63
CA PRO A 233 6.52 5.62 34.74
C PRO A 233 5.40 6.06 35.70
N LEU A 234 4.40 5.19 35.92
CA LEU A 234 3.19 5.48 36.70
C LEU A 234 3.21 4.89 38.12
N SER A 235 4.02 3.86 38.37
CA SER A 235 4.14 3.20 39.67
C SER A 235 5.44 3.61 40.39
N THR A 236 5.44 3.51 41.71
CA THR A 236 6.64 3.71 42.55
C THR A 236 7.39 2.41 42.86
N ASP A 237 6.77 1.27 42.52
CA ASP A 237 7.15 0.00 43.11
C ASP A 237 7.59 -1.00 42.03
N TYR A 238 7.07 -0.90 40.81
CA TYR A 238 7.28 -1.90 39.76
C TYR A 238 8.44 -1.58 38.82
N LEU A 239 9.20 -2.64 38.51
CA LEU A 239 10.36 -2.63 37.64
C LEU A 239 10.26 -3.73 36.59
N LEU A 240 10.44 -3.39 35.31
CA LEU A 240 10.62 -4.38 34.24
C LEU A 240 12.10 -4.66 34.01
N VAL A 241 12.41 -5.96 33.90
CA VAL A 241 13.77 -6.45 33.72
C VAL A 241 13.80 -7.47 32.59
N VAL A 242 14.74 -7.30 31.69
CA VAL A 242 15.01 -8.27 30.62
C VAL A 242 16.39 -8.88 30.82
N ASN A 243 16.40 -10.21 30.83
CA ASN A 243 17.60 -11.02 30.75
C ASN A 243 17.71 -11.62 29.35
N LEU A 244 18.93 -11.82 28.85
CA LEU A 244 19.18 -12.27 27.48
C LEU A 244 18.53 -13.64 27.20
N HIS A 245 18.60 -14.56 28.16
CA HIS A 245 18.10 -15.94 28.04
C HIS A 245 16.83 -16.18 28.88
N TYR A 246 16.76 -15.65 30.10
CA TYR A 246 15.62 -15.86 31.00
C TYR A 246 14.37 -15.04 30.66
N GLY A 247 14.43 -14.17 29.65
CA GLY A 247 13.28 -13.43 29.15
C GLY A 247 12.93 -12.19 30.00
N ILE A 248 11.64 -11.89 30.13
CA ILE A 248 11.14 -10.65 30.73
C ILE A 248 10.48 -10.93 32.08
N ARG A 249 10.85 -10.17 33.11
CA ARG A 249 10.32 -10.26 34.47
C ARG A 249 9.78 -8.91 34.94
N LEU A 250 8.66 -8.95 35.66
CA LEU A 250 8.16 -7.83 36.45
C LEU A 250 8.51 -8.06 37.92
N VAL A 251 9.28 -7.15 38.49
CA VAL A 251 9.79 -7.22 39.85
C VAL A 251 9.16 -6.10 40.69
N ASP A 252 8.71 -6.44 41.88
CA ASP A 252 8.35 -5.47 42.90
C ASP A 252 9.60 -5.07 43.70
N SER A 253 9.88 -3.78 43.74
CA SER A 253 11.03 -3.23 44.44
C SER A 253 10.85 -3.09 45.95
N GLU A 254 9.61 -3.10 46.47
CA GLU A 254 9.37 -3.10 47.93
C GLU A 254 9.45 -4.51 48.52
N SER A 255 8.73 -5.48 47.93
CA SER A 255 8.77 -6.87 48.38
C SER A 255 9.98 -7.65 47.86
N LEU A 256 10.71 -7.10 46.88
CA LEU A 256 11.87 -7.73 46.24
C LEU A 256 11.54 -9.11 45.66
N SER A 257 10.31 -9.27 45.16
CA SER A 257 9.82 -10.52 44.60
C SER A 257 9.49 -10.38 43.12
N CYS A 258 9.63 -11.47 42.37
CA CYS A 258 9.18 -11.53 40.99
C CYS A 258 7.66 -11.74 40.96
N ILE A 259 6.91 -10.77 40.44
CA ILE A 259 5.45 -10.85 40.34
C ILE A 259 5.04 -11.74 39.17
N THR A 260 5.58 -11.44 37.98
CA THR A 260 5.23 -12.14 36.75
C THR A 260 6.45 -12.35 35.86
N THR A 261 6.50 -13.52 35.24
CA THR A 261 7.44 -13.85 34.16
C THR A 261 6.65 -13.97 32.87
N PHE A 262 7.08 -13.26 31.82
CA PHE A 262 6.39 -13.26 30.53
C PHE A 262 6.95 -14.34 29.61
N ASN A 263 6.05 -15.13 29.02
CA ASN A 263 6.40 -16.26 28.18
C ASN A 263 6.62 -15.81 26.73
N LEU A 264 7.81 -16.10 26.21
CA LEU A 264 8.13 -15.85 24.80
C LEU A 264 7.44 -16.90 23.89
N PRO A 265 7.05 -16.52 22.65
CA PRO A 265 6.36 -17.45 21.72
C PRO A 265 7.19 -18.67 21.30
N SER A 266 8.51 -18.62 21.45
CA SER A 266 9.45 -19.68 21.09
C SER A 266 10.70 -19.57 21.96
N ALA A 267 11.33 -20.70 22.27
CA ALA A 267 12.62 -20.76 22.96
C ALA A 267 13.78 -20.15 22.14
N ALA A 268 13.61 -19.98 20.82
CA ALA A 268 14.59 -19.33 19.95
C ALA A 268 14.43 -17.79 19.92
N ALA A 269 13.32 -17.26 20.46
CA ALA A 269 13.13 -15.81 20.56
C ALA A 269 13.98 -15.27 21.71
N SER A 270 14.68 -14.17 21.48
CA SER A 270 15.49 -13.49 22.49
C SER A 270 15.20 -12.00 22.44
N VAL A 271 15.18 -11.35 23.60
CA VAL A 271 14.80 -9.95 23.72
C VAL A 271 16.01 -9.12 24.10
N GLN A 272 16.30 -8.11 23.29
CA GLN A 272 17.44 -7.22 23.50
C GLN A 272 17.05 -5.94 24.23
N CYS A 273 15.88 -5.38 23.89
CA CYS A 273 15.47 -4.04 24.32
C CYS A 273 14.01 -4.00 24.76
N LEU A 274 13.71 -3.11 25.69
CA LEU A 274 12.40 -2.93 26.31
C LEU A 274 12.13 -1.45 26.51
N ALA A 275 10.88 -1.04 26.33
CA ALA A 275 10.42 0.31 26.65
C ALA A 275 8.96 0.30 27.12
N TRP A 276 8.64 1.06 28.16
CA TRP A 276 7.25 1.34 28.53
C TRP A 276 6.55 2.21 27.48
N VAL A 277 5.22 2.10 27.38
CA VAL A 277 4.39 3.03 26.60
C VAL A 277 3.78 4.06 27.55
N PRO A 278 4.33 5.29 27.64
CA PRO A 278 3.92 6.28 28.64
C PRO A 278 2.47 6.72 28.48
N SER A 279 1.94 6.67 27.26
CA SER A 279 0.56 7.03 26.93
C SER A 279 -0.47 5.96 27.32
N ALA A 280 -0.02 4.75 27.69
CA ALA A 280 -0.88 3.60 27.94
C ALA A 280 -0.45 2.82 29.19
N PRO A 281 -1.15 2.99 30.32
CA PRO A 281 -0.83 2.31 31.56
C PRO A 281 -0.76 0.78 31.40
N GLY A 282 0.29 0.16 31.95
CA GLY A 282 0.48 -1.29 31.93
C GLY A 282 0.84 -1.88 30.56
N MET A 283 1.09 -1.06 29.54
CA MET A 283 1.53 -1.51 28.22
C MET A 283 3.02 -1.26 28.03
N PHE A 284 3.74 -2.25 27.51
CA PHE A 284 5.16 -2.13 27.18
C PHE A 284 5.49 -2.85 25.88
N ILE A 285 6.61 -2.49 25.28
CA ILE A 285 7.08 -3.06 24.01
C ILE A 285 8.46 -3.68 24.17
N THR A 286 8.71 -4.73 23.40
CA THR A 286 10.03 -5.36 23.35
C THR A 286 10.47 -5.64 21.93
N GLY A 287 11.78 -5.52 21.70
CA GLY A 287 12.41 -5.82 20.42
C GLY A 287 13.20 -7.13 20.47
N ASP A 288 13.01 -7.95 19.45
CA ASP A 288 13.76 -9.20 19.28
C ASP A 288 15.20 -8.95 18.81
N SER A 289 16.16 -9.70 19.37
CA SER A 289 17.59 -9.48 19.13
C SER A 289 18.08 -10.02 17.78
N GLN A 290 17.41 -11.03 17.22
CA GLN A 290 17.86 -11.71 16.00
C GLN A 290 17.01 -11.29 14.80
N VAL A 291 15.71 -11.15 15.01
CA VAL A 291 14.73 -10.82 13.97
C VAL A 291 14.16 -9.44 14.28
N GLY A 292 13.81 -8.66 13.26
CA GLY A 292 13.17 -7.35 13.47
C GLY A 292 11.70 -7.47 13.86
N VAL A 293 11.36 -8.27 14.88
CA VAL A 293 9.99 -8.39 15.44
C VAL A 293 9.85 -7.52 16.68
N LEU A 294 8.92 -6.56 16.62
CA LEU A 294 8.49 -5.75 17.76
C LEU A 294 7.26 -6.40 18.40
N ARG A 295 7.30 -6.65 19.70
CA ARG A 295 6.22 -7.29 20.45
C ARG A 295 5.57 -6.28 21.39
N ILE A 296 4.24 -6.30 21.43
CA ILE A 296 3.45 -5.42 22.29
C ILE A 296 2.85 -6.25 23.42
N TRP A 297 3.02 -5.81 24.66
CA TRP A 297 2.65 -6.52 25.87
C TRP A 297 1.72 -5.70 26.74
N ASN A 298 0.96 -6.39 27.59
CA ASN A 298 0.25 -5.80 28.70
C ASN A 298 0.57 -6.61 29.95
N VAL A 299 0.84 -5.93 31.06
CA VAL A 299 1.19 -6.54 32.35
C VAL A 299 0.14 -7.56 32.84
N SER A 300 -1.12 -7.39 32.46
CA SER A 300 -2.20 -8.33 32.79
C SER A 300 -2.13 -9.69 32.07
N ARG A 301 -1.28 -9.83 31.04
CA ARG A 301 -1.17 -11.05 30.22
C ARG A 301 0.27 -11.52 30.17
N THR A 302 0.46 -12.84 30.31
CA THR A 302 1.80 -13.46 30.22
C THR A 302 2.29 -13.69 28.79
N THR A 303 1.43 -13.49 27.78
CA THR A 303 1.71 -13.63 26.35
C THR A 303 1.56 -12.29 25.62
N PRO A 304 2.26 -12.08 24.48
CA PRO A 304 2.20 -10.82 23.76
C PRO A 304 0.83 -10.61 23.10
N ILE A 305 0.37 -9.36 23.05
CA ILE A 305 -0.89 -8.95 22.41
C ILE A 305 -0.75 -8.98 20.89
N ASP A 306 0.35 -8.41 20.38
CA ASP A 306 0.61 -8.30 18.95
C ASP A 306 2.11 -8.52 18.66
N ASN A 307 2.42 -9.05 17.48
CA ASN A 307 3.77 -9.30 16.99
C ASN A 307 3.95 -8.66 15.62
N LEU A 308 4.68 -7.55 15.57
CA LEU A 308 4.89 -6.76 14.36
C LEU A 308 6.26 -7.05 13.77
N LYS A 309 6.31 -7.70 12.59
CA LYS A 309 7.58 -7.93 11.87
C LYS A 309 7.96 -6.69 11.07
N LEU A 310 8.83 -5.87 11.65
CA LEU A 310 9.28 -4.59 11.11
C LEU A 310 10.49 -4.72 10.17
N LYS A 311 11.45 -5.58 10.48
CA LYS A 311 12.68 -5.76 9.69
C LYS A 311 13.17 -7.22 9.69
N LYS A 312 14.14 -7.52 8.82
CA LYS A 312 14.83 -8.83 8.81
C LYS A 312 15.92 -8.91 9.88
N THR A 313 16.50 -7.78 10.24
CA THR A 313 17.58 -7.62 11.22
C THR A 313 17.00 -7.30 12.59
N GLY A 314 17.65 -7.81 13.64
CA GLY A 314 17.22 -7.63 15.02
C GLY A 314 17.32 -6.18 15.53
N PHE A 315 16.57 -5.91 16.59
CA PHE A 315 16.62 -4.66 17.33
C PHE A 315 17.84 -4.62 18.24
N HIS A 316 18.36 -3.42 18.42
CA HIS A 316 19.49 -3.12 19.29
C HIS A 316 19.10 -2.20 20.44
N CYS A 317 18.45 -1.07 20.14
CA CYS A 317 17.97 -0.10 21.11
C CYS A 317 16.54 0.32 20.77
N LEU A 318 15.73 0.55 21.80
CA LEU A 318 14.31 0.90 21.67
C LEU A 318 13.97 1.98 22.70
N HIS A 319 13.27 3.01 22.26
CA HIS A 319 12.80 4.08 23.15
C HIS A 319 11.45 4.60 22.67
N VAL A 320 10.56 5.01 23.58
CA VAL A 320 9.22 5.51 23.22
C VAL A 320 9.14 7.01 23.49
N LEU A 321 8.60 7.77 22.54
CA LEU A 321 8.35 9.21 22.71
C LEU A 321 7.14 9.46 23.63
N ASN A 322 7.34 10.27 24.67
CA ASN A 322 6.31 10.61 25.68
C ASN A 322 5.12 11.40 25.12
N SER A 323 5.26 12.07 23.97
CA SER A 323 4.19 12.84 23.33
C SER A 323 4.09 12.52 21.84
N PRO A 324 2.90 12.16 21.31
CA PRO A 324 2.73 12.05 19.88
C PRO A 324 2.88 13.43 19.21
N PRO A 325 3.50 13.52 18.03
CA PRO A 325 3.55 14.75 17.25
C PRO A 325 2.12 15.26 17.01
N ARG A 326 1.84 16.51 17.42
CA ARG A 326 0.51 17.12 17.24
C ARG A 326 0.16 17.20 15.75
N LYS A 327 -0.68 16.28 15.27
CA LYS A 327 -1.47 16.55 14.05
C LYS A 327 -2.62 17.47 14.43
N LYS A 328 -2.94 18.43 13.54
CA LYS A 328 -4.10 19.32 13.69
C LYS A 328 -5.37 18.50 13.84
N PHE A 329 -5.81 18.26 15.07
CA PHE A 329 -7.17 17.81 15.35
C PHE A 329 -8.09 19.02 15.23
N SER A 330 -9.04 18.96 14.30
CA SER A 330 -10.15 19.90 14.26
C SER A 330 -10.90 19.82 15.59
N VAL A 331 -10.99 20.93 16.29
CA VAL A 331 -11.72 21.09 17.55
C VAL A 331 -13.20 20.77 17.30
N GLN A 332 -13.65 19.60 17.73
CA GLN A 332 -15.05 19.41 18.11
C GLN A 332 -15.11 19.50 19.63
N SER A 333 -15.73 20.57 20.11
CA SER A 333 -15.97 20.87 21.51
C SER A 333 -16.81 19.77 22.18
N PRO A 334 -16.52 19.39 23.42
CA PRO A 334 -17.34 18.44 24.16
C PRO A 334 -18.60 19.14 24.66
N THR A 335 -19.77 18.78 24.13
CA THR A 335 -21.04 19.15 24.73
C THR A 335 -21.30 18.29 25.97
N LYS A 336 -21.18 18.96 27.11
CA LYS A 336 -21.76 18.75 28.44
C LYS A 336 -22.73 17.59 28.68
N ASN A 337 -22.58 17.08 29.91
CA ASN A 337 -23.50 16.36 30.79
C ASN A 337 -23.47 14.84 30.68
N HIS A 338 -22.85 14.18 31.66
CA HIS A 338 -23.58 13.45 32.70
C HIS A 338 -22.67 13.25 33.92
N TYR A 339 -23.09 13.79 35.06
CA TYR A 339 -22.60 13.38 36.37
C TYR A 339 -23.19 12.00 36.68
N THR A 340 -22.38 11.06 37.15
CA THR A 340 -22.87 9.88 37.86
C THR A 340 -22.07 9.65 39.14
N SER A 341 -22.85 9.58 40.20
CA SER A 341 -22.51 9.44 41.62
C SER A 341 -21.92 8.06 41.97
N SER A 342 -21.27 8.01 43.14
CA SER A 342 -20.45 6.93 43.71
C SER A 342 -21.17 5.62 44.09
N THR A 343 -22.42 5.39 43.69
CA THR A 343 -23.18 4.18 44.07
C THR A 343 -24.23 3.82 43.02
N SER A 344 -23.91 2.97 42.05
CA SER A 344 -24.88 2.25 41.21
C SER A 344 -24.24 0.99 40.62
N GLU A 345 -25.06 -0.07 40.49
CA GLU A 345 -24.70 -1.46 40.19
C GLU A 345 -23.83 -1.68 38.94
N ALA A 346 -23.00 -2.72 39.00
CA ALA A 346 -22.16 -3.18 37.91
C ALA A 346 -23.01 -3.58 36.68
N VAL A 347 -22.88 -2.81 35.60
CA VAL A 347 -23.34 -3.23 34.27
C VAL A 347 -22.43 -4.39 33.81
N PRO A 348 -22.98 -5.56 33.41
CA PRO A 348 -22.16 -6.64 32.89
C PRO A 348 -21.46 -6.19 31.59
N PRO A 349 -20.23 -6.68 31.32
CA PRO A 349 -19.47 -6.24 30.16
C PRO A 349 -20.25 -6.57 28.87
N PRO A 350 -20.26 -5.68 27.86
CA PRO A 350 -20.83 -6.01 26.57
C PRO A 350 -20.10 -7.22 26.00
N THR A 351 -20.87 -8.21 25.55
CA THR A 351 -20.37 -9.42 24.91
C THR A 351 -19.51 -9.05 23.70
N LEU A 352 -18.24 -9.48 23.76
CA LEU A 352 -17.21 -9.26 22.75
C LEU A 352 -17.61 -9.87 21.40
N THR A 353 -18.03 -9.03 20.45
CA THR A 353 -17.99 -9.37 19.03
C THR A 353 -16.52 -9.39 18.56
N GLN A 354 -16.08 -10.50 17.97
CA GLN A 354 -14.68 -10.82 17.63
C GLN A 354 -13.96 -9.93 16.58
N ASN A 355 -14.49 -8.76 16.19
CA ASN A 355 -13.93 -7.97 15.08
C ASN A 355 -13.61 -6.49 15.40
N GLN A 356 -13.43 -6.12 16.67
CA GLN A 356 -12.78 -4.84 16.99
C GLN A 356 -11.28 -5.07 17.14
N ALA A 357 -10.52 -4.65 16.13
CA ALA A 357 -9.07 -4.48 16.25
C ALA A 357 -8.81 -3.62 17.49
N PHE A 358 -8.09 -4.15 18.48
CA PHE A 358 -7.60 -3.35 19.60
C PHE A 358 -6.87 -2.14 19.00
N SER A 359 -7.41 -0.92 19.21
CA SER A 359 -6.72 0.29 18.81
C SER A 359 -5.44 0.34 19.64
N LEU A 360 -4.31 0.01 19.02
CA LEU A 360 -3.01 0.11 19.66
C LEU A 360 -2.83 1.55 20.16
N PRO A 361 -2.26 1.74 21.35
CA PRO A 361 -2.13 3.07 21.92
C PRO A 361 -1.28 3.98 21.00
N PRO A 362 -1.64 5.27 20.86
CA PRO A 362 -0.85 6.20 20.09
C PRO A 362 0.52 6.36 20.77
N GLY A 363 1.57 5.91 20.08
CA GLY A 363 2.94 5.98 20.56
C GLY A 363 3.92 5.83 19.41
N HIS A 364 4.98 6.61 19.45
CA HIS A 364 6.06 6.54 18.46
C HIS A 364 7.26 5.84 19.11
N ALA A 365 7.71 4.75 18.51
CA ALA A 365 8.86 3.99 18.97
C ALA A 365 10.08 4.34 18.11
N VAL A 366 11.14 4.86 18.72
CA VAL A 366 12.46 4.99 18.12
C VAL A 366 13.12 3.62 18.17
N CYS A 367 13.45 3.08 17.01
CA CYS A 367 14.00 1.75 16.80
C CYS A 367 15.38 1.85 16.19
N CYS A 368 16.40 1.30 16.85
CA CYS A 368 17.73 1.09 16.28
C CYS A 368 17.92 -0.40 15.99
N PHE A 369 18.50 -0.72 14.85
CA PHE A 369 18.70 -2.09 14.37
C PHE A 369 20.19 -2.46 14.33
N LEU A 370 20.48 -3.76 14.37
CA LEU A 370 21.86 -4.29 14.33
C LEU A 370 22.62 -3.99 13.03
N ASP A 371 21.91 -3.70 11.93
CA ASP A 371 22.51 -3.27 10.66
C ASP A 371 22.78 -1.77 10.58
N GLY A 372 22.65 -1.07 11.70
CA GLY A 372 22.81 0.39 11.81
C GLY A 372 21.60 1.19 11.35
N GLY A 373 20.50 0.53 10.96
CA GLY A 373 19.26 1.22 10.61
C GLY A 373 18.64 1.93 11.82
N VAL A 374 18.01 3.08 11.58
CA VAL A 374 17.27 3.84 12.61
C VAL A 374 15.91 4.21 12.05
N GLY A 375 14.85 3.93 12.79
CA GLY A 375 13.49 4.26 12.38
C GLY A 375 12.65 4.79 13.54
N LEU A 376 11.62 5.55 13.20
CA LEU A 376 10.55 5.96 14.09
C LEU A 376 9.25 5.33 13.62
N TYR A 377 8.73 4.40 14.41
CA TYR A 377 7.55 3.62 14.09
C TYR A 377 6.32 4.18 14.84
N ASP A 378 5.28 4.55 14.10
CA ASP A 378 3.96 4.89 14.66
C ASP A 378 3.19 3.58 14.91
N MET A 379 3.05 3.22 16.18
CA MET A 379 2.37 1.99 16.59
C MET A 379 0.86 2.05 16.35
N GLY A 380 0.25 3.23 16.44
CA GLY A 380 -1.19 3.42 16.22
C GLY A 380 -1.55 3.29 14.75
N ALA A 381 -0.76 3.90 13.86
CA ALA A 381 -0.96 3.84 12.41
C ALA A 381 -0.28 2.64 11.72
N LYS A 382 0.50 1.85 12.47
CA LYS A 382 1.29 0.71 11.97
C LYS A 382 2.17 1.07 10.75
N LYS A 383 2.82 2.22 10.80
CA LYS A 383 3.63 2.75 9.70
C LYS A 383 4.92 3.40 10.21
N TRP A 384 5.92 3.44 9.34
CA TRP A 384 7.12 4.24 9.57
C TRP A 384 6.84 5.70 9.29
N ASP A 385 7.04 6.56 10.29
CA ASP A 385 7.08 8.01 10.10
C ASP A 385 8.48 8.49 9.70
N PHE A 386 9.50 7.71 10.09
CA PHE A 386 10.88 7.90 9.65
C PHE A 386 11.54 6.52 9.56
N LEU A 387 12.29 6.24 8.50
CA LEU A 387 13.10 5.03 8.41
C LEU A 387 14.34 5.32 7.58
N ARG A 388 15.50 5.08 8.18
CA ARG A 388 16.78 4.98 7.47
C ARG A 388 17.24 3.54 7.55
N ASP A 389 17.14 2.84 6.42
CA ASP A 389 17.29 1.39 6.39
C ASP A 389 18.71 0.93 6.66
N LEU A 390 19.72 1.51 6.00
CA LEU A 390 21.11 1.06 6.10
C LEU A 390 22.06 2.25 6.04
N GLY A 391 22.81 2.49 7.12
CA GLY A 391 23.97 3.37 7.17
C GLY A 391 25.27 2.57 7.19
N HIS A 392 26.41 3.18 6.87
CA HIS A 392 27.68 2.63 7.36
C HIS A 392 27.74 2.87 8.86
N VAL A 393 28.14 1.85 9.61
CA VAL A 393 28.20 1.91 11.07
C VAL A 393 29.54 2.48 11.53
N GLU A 394 30.57 2.32 10.72
CA GLU A 394 31.95 2.63 11.05
C GLU A 394 32.67 3.43 9.95
N THR A 395 33.93 3.76 10.24
CA THR A 395 34.85 4.54 9.39
C THR A 395 34.75 4.18 7.91
N ILE A 396 34.58 5.20 7.06
CA ILE A 396 34.54 5.04 5.61
C ILE A 396 35.89 5.46 5.03
N PHE A 397 36.62 4.52 4.44
CA PHE A 397 37.99 4.73 3.96
C PHE A 397 38.05 5.27 2.53
N ASP A 398 37.12 4.85 1.66
CA ASP A 398 37.13 5.29 0.26
C ASP A 398 35.72 5.47 -0.27
N CYS A 399 35.59 6.40 -1.21
CA CYS A 399 34.38 6.66 -1.95
C CYS A 399 34.72 6.95 -3.42
N LYS A 400 33.94 6.40 -4.36
CA LYS A 400 34.10 6.63 -5.81
C LYS A 400 32.75 6.67 -6.51
N PHE A 401 32.53 7.72 -7.29
CA PHE A 401 31.43 7.74 -8.25
C PHE A 401 31.64 6.66 -9.32
N LYS A 402 30.53 6.07 -9.77
CA LYS A 402 30.56 5.15 -10.88
C LYS A 402 30.87 5.93 -12.17
N PRO A 403 31.88 5.51 -12.96
CA PRO A 403 32.30 6.25 -14.15
C PRO A 403 31.18 6.47 -15.19
N ASP A 404 30.37 5.43 -15.43
CA ASP A 404 29.37 5.43 -16.51
C ASP A 404 27.99 5.95 -16.06
N ASP A 405 27.64 5.81 -14.78
CA ASP A 405 26.38 6.30 -14.21
C ASP A 405 26.70 7.17 -12.99
N PRO A 406 26.80 8.49 -13.19
CA PRO A 406 27.25 9.41 -12.16
C PRO A 406 26.33 9.51 -10.94
N ASN A 407 25.08 9.02 -11.04
CA ASN A 407 24.11 9.02 -9.94
C ASN A 407 24.45 8.00 -8.85
N LEU A 408 25.36 7.06 -9.12
CA LEU A 408 25.74 6.01 -8.18
C LEU A 408 27.10 6.30 -7.54
N LEU A 409 27.16 6.25 -6.22
CA LEU A 409 28.36 6.41 -5.41
C LEU A 409 28.64 5.12 -4.64
N ALA A 410 29.83 4.54 -4.79
CA ALA A 410 30.27 3.43 -3.94
C ALA A 410 31.10 3.93 -2.76
N THR A 411 30.93 3.29 -1.61
CA THR A 411 31.66 3.57 -0.37
C THR A 411 32.18 2.26 0.24
N ALA A 412 33.40 2.29 0.78
CA ALA A 412 34.02 1.16 1.46
C ALA A 412 34.26 1.51 2.94
N SER A 413 33.87 0.60 3.83
CA SER A 413 33.86 0.83 5.27
C SER A 413 34.64 -0.22 6.05
N PHE A 414 35.02 0.17 7.27
CA PHE A 414 35.53 -0.70 8.30
C PHE A 414 34.53 -1.78 8.73
N ASP A 415 33.22 -1.56 8.55
CA ASP A 415 32.17 -2.56 8.83
C ASP A 415 32.24 -3.80 7.91
N GLY A 416 33.14 -3.78 6.92
CA GLY A 416 33.39 -4.88 6.01
C GLY A 416 32.35 -5.00 4.90
N THR A 417 31.65 -3.91 4.60
CA THR A 417 30.72 -3.82 3.49
C THR A 417 31.11 -2.72 2.51
N ILE A 418 30.79 -2.95 1.23
CA ILE A 418 30.72 -1.91 0.21
C ILE A 418 29.25 -1.57 0.02
N LYS A 419 28.88 -0.29 0.12
CA LYS A 419 27.53 0.20 -0.17
C LYS A 419 27.56 1.06 -1.42
N VAL A 420 26.53 0.91 -2.26
CA VAL A 420 26.29 1.74 -3.43
C VAL A 420 25.05 2.56 -3.18
N TRP A 421 25.19 3.88 -3.28
CA TRP A 421 24.18 4.87 -2.97
C TRP A 421 23.69 5.55 -4.25
N ASP A 422 22.40 5.85 -4.32
CA ASP A 422 21.87 6.84 -5.26
C ASP A 422 22.00 8.21 -4.61
N ILE A 423 22.69 9.12 -5.29
CA ILE A 423 23.01 10.47 -4.81
C ILE A 423 21.77 11.37 -4.81
N ASN A 424 20.80 11.11 -5.71
CA ASN A 424 19.61 11.95 -5.81
C ASN A 424 18.65 11.68 -4.65
N THR A 425 18.50 10.40 -4.26
CA THR A 425 17.65 9.98 -3.13
C THR A 425 18.40 9.89 -1.81
N LEU A 426 19.74 9.87 -1.85
CA LEU A 426 20.62 9.61 -0.71
C LEU A 426 20.33 8.27 0.00
N THR A 427 19.88 7.26 -0.77
CA THR A 427 19.56 5.92 -0.26
C THR A 427 20.51 4.86 -0.78
N ALA A 428 20.76 3.82 0.03
CA ALA A 428 21.56 2.67 -0.39
C ALA A 428 20.74 1.80 -1.36
N VAL A 429 21.29 1.57 -2.56
CA VAL A 429 20.69 0.72 -3.61
C VAL A 429 21.22 -0.71 -3.51
N TYR A 430 22.53 -0.85 -3.32
CA TYR A 430 23.19 -2.16 -3.23
C TYR A 430 24.12 -2.22 -2.03
N THR A 431 24.20 -3.38 -1.38
CA THR A 431 25.15 -3.67 -0.31
C THR A 431 25.86 -4.97 -0.63
N SER A 432 27.19 -5.01 -0.51
CA SER A 432 27.96 -6.24 -0.69
C SER A 432 27.64 -7.25 0.42
N PRO A 433 27.89 -8.55 0.21
CA PRO A 433 27.95 -9.49 1.32
C PRO A 433 28.91 -8.97 2.40
N GLY A 434 28.48 -9.00 3.67
CA GLY A 434 29.34 -8.63 4.81
C GLY A 434 30.36 -9.72 5.15
N ASN A 435 31.18 -9.48 6.18
CA ASN A 435 32.27 -10.35 6.69
C ASN A 435 33.59 -10.35 5.89
N GLU A 436 33.87 -9.31 5.11
CA GLU A 436 35.14 -9.20 4.36
C GLU A 436 36.32 -8.64 5.18
N GLY A 437 36.09 -8.33 6.46
CA GLY A 437 37.00 -7.52 7.26
C GLY A 437 37.07 -6.09 6.74
N VAL A 438 38.00 -5.29 7.26
CA VAL A 438 38.13 -3.88 6.88
C VAL A 438 38.40 -3.71 5.38
N ILE A 439 37.62 -2.88 4.69
CA ILE A 439 37.82 -2.56 3.28
C ILE A 439 38.44 -1.17 3.17
N TYR A 440 39.69 -1.09 2.73
CA TYR A 440 40.45 0.18 2.69
C TYR A 440 40.24 0.98 1.41
N SER A 441 40.06 0.32 0.27
CA SER A 441 39.98 0.99 -1.03
C SER A 441 39.08 0.24 -1.99
N LEU A 442 38.44 1.01 -2.87
CA LEU A 442 37.54 0.51 -3.89
C LEU A 442 37.84 1.13 -5.26
N SER A 443 37.63 0.36 -6.32
CA SER A 443 37.74 0.85 -7.69
C SER A 443 36.65 0.25 -8.57
N TRP A 444 35.91 1.12 -9.26
CA TRP A 444 34.94 0.70 -10.27
C TRP A 444 35.62 0.12 -11.50
N ALA A 445 35.02 -0.91 -12.08
CA ALA A 445 35.39 -1.41 -13.39
C ALA A 445 34.97 -0.40 -14.48
N PRO A 446 35.86 -0.03 -15.42
CA PRO A 446 35.50 0.82 -16.55
C PRO A 446 34.75 0.05 -17.64
N GLY A 447 33.92 0.77 -18.42
CA GLY A 447 33.25 0.22 -19.60
C GLY A 447 31.96 -0.55 -19.31
N GLY A 448 31.21 -0.18 -18.28
CA GLY A 448 29.85 -0.68 -18.04
C GLY A 448 29.73 -2.07 -17.40
N LEU A 449 30.84 -2.68 -16.97
CA LEU A 449 30.86 -4.05 -16.43
C LEU A 449 30.13 -4.21 -15.08
N ASN A 450 29.66 -3.12 -14.45
CA ASN A 450 28.93 -3.10 -13.16
C ASN A 450 29.63 -3.89 -12.04
N CYS A 451 30.97 -3.87 -12.03
CA CYS A 451 31.80 -4.54 -11.04
C CYS A 451 32.61 -3.53 -10.22
N ILE A 452 32.89 -3.89 -8.97
CA ILE A 452 33.76 -3.13 -8.06
C ILE A 452 34.87 -4.05 -7.59
N ALA A 453 36.12 -3.61 -7.67
CA ALA A 453 37.22 -4.25 -6.98
C ALA A 453 37.40 -3.64 -5.58
N GLY A 454 37.52 -4.47 -4.54
CA GLY A 454 37.73 -4.06 -3.16
C GLY A 454 39.02 -4.63 -2.58
N GLY A 455 39.78 -3.82 -1.85
CA GLY A 455 40.96 -4.23 -1.09
C GLY A 455 40.65 -4.41 0.39
N THR A 456 40.95 -5.59 0.94
CA THR A 456 40.63 -5.93 2.34
C THR A 456 41.87 -6.04 3.22
N SER A 457 41.66 -6.02 4.54
CA SER A 457 42.73 -6.19 5.52
C SER A 457 43.22 -7.62 5.72
N ARG A 458 42.39 -8.64 5.44
CA ARG A 458 42.71 -10.05 5.74
C ARG A 458 42.45 -11.02 4.57
N ASN A 459 41.45 -10.76 3.74
CA ASN A 459 40.93 -11.68 2.72
C ASN A 459 41.40 -11.32 1.29
N GLY A 460 42.53 -10.63 1.17
CA GLY A 460 43.08 -10.21 -0.11
C GLY A 460 42.19 -9.19 -0.84
N ALA A 461 42.21 -9.23 -2.18
CA ALA A 461 41.36 -8.37 -3.01
C ALA A 461 40.24 -9.20 -3.64
N PHE A 462 39.09 -8.59 -3.89
CA PHE A 462 37.96 -9.27 -4.50
C PHE A 462 37.30 -8.41 -5.58
N ILE A 463 36.57 -9.06 -6.48
CA ILE A 463 35.71 -8.42 -7.48
C ILE A 463 34.26 -8.75 -7.15
N TRP A 464 33.46 -7.72 -6.87
CA TRP A 464 32.04 -7.82 -6.59
C TRP A 464 31.22 -7.38 -7.80
N ASN A 465 30.27 -8.22 -8.21
CA ASN A 465 29.27 -7.85 -9.20
C ASN A 465 28.07 -7.22 -8.49
N VAL A 466 27.85 -5.93 -8.75
CA VAL A 466 26.83 -5.14 -8.06
C VAL A 466 25.42 -5.66 -8.37
N GLN A 467 25.13 -5.96 -9.65
CA GLN A 467 23.80 -6.38 -10.09
C GLN A 467 23.43 -7.79 -9.60
N LYS A 468 24.40 -8.71 -9.56
CA LYS A 468 24.19 -10.09 -9.07
C LYS A 468 24.29 -10.21 -7.55
N GLY A 469 24.81 -9.20 -6.86
CA GLY A 469 25.02 -9.20 -5.41
C GLY A 469 26.03 -10.26 -4.92
N LYS A 470 26.93 -10.73 -5.80
CA LYS A 470 27.87 -11.82 -5.49
C LYS A 470 29.31 -11.44 -5.82
N ILE A 471 30.23 -11.95 -5.01
CA ILE A 471 31.66 -11.87 -5.27
C ILE A 471 31.99 -12.88 -6.37
N ILE A 472 32.55 -12.40 -7.48
CA ILE A 472 32.91 -13.24 -8.64
C ILE A 472 34.29 -13.88 -8.42
N GLN A 473 35.26 -13.07 -7.99
CA GLN A 473 36.67 -13.46 -7.96
C GLN A 473 37.34 -12.97 -6.68
N ARG A 474 38.29 -13.75 -6.17
CA ARG A 474 39.17 -13.41 -5.04
C ARG A 474 40.64 -13.59 -5.40
N PHE A 475 41.49 -12.77 -4.81
CA PHE A 475 42.92 -12.70 -5.05
C PHE A 475 43.69 -12.71 -3.72
N ASN A 476 44.41 -13.79 -3.44
CA ASN A 476 45.09 -14.03 -2.15
C ASN A 476 46.62 -13.98 -2.23
N GLU A 477 47.19 -13.38 -3.29
CA GLU A 477 48.64 -13.42 -3.53
C GLU A 477 49.48 -12.59 -2.54
N HIS A 478 48.85 -11.61 -1.89
CA HIS A 478 49.47 -10.85 -0.80
C HIS A 478 49.45 -11.62 0.55
N GLY A 479 48.91 -12.84 0.58
CA GLY A 479 48.76 -13.63 1.79
C GLY A 479 47.76 -13.01 2.76
N THR A 480 48.11 -12.96 4.04
CA THR A 480 47.30 -12.36 5.12
C THR A 480 47.52 -10.85 5.29
N ASN A 481 48.33 -10.25 4.41
CA ASN A 481 48.68 -8.83 4.49
C ASN A 481 47.55 -7.96 3.93
N GLY A 482 47.33 -6.80 4.56
CA GLY A 482 46.27 -5.89 4.17
C GLY A 482 46.57 -5.17 2.87
N ILE A 483 45.56 -5.10 1.99
CA ILE A 483 45.63 -4.35 0.73
C ILE A 483 45.06 -2.95 0.98
N PHE A 484 45.94 -1.95 0.99
CA PHE A 484 45.55 -0.57 1.28
C PHE A 484 44.94 0.15 0.08
N CYS A 485 45.37 -0.20 -1.14
CA CYS A 485 44.87 0.45 -2.36
C CYS A 485 44.65 -0.56 -3.48
N VAL A 486 43.52 -0.41 -4.17
CA VAL A 486 43.18 -1.15 -5.39
C VAL A 486 42.83 -0.14 -6.47
N ALA A 487 43.46 -0.25 -7.63
CA ALA A 487 43.22 0.63 -8.76
C ALA A 487 42.96 -0.18 -10.04
N TRP A 488 41.77 -0.02 -10.60
CA TRP A 488 41.43 -0.58 -11.91
C TRP A 488 41.95 0.34 -13.01
N SER A 489 42.56 -0.22 -14.07
CA SER A 489 43.03 0.59 -15.18
C SER A 489 41.86 1.19 -15.96
N HIS A 490 41.80 2.52 -16.05
CA HIS A 490 40.71 3.26 -16.71
C HIS A 490 40.64 3.01 -18.24
N LYS A 491 41.77 2.69 -18.87
CA LYS A 491 41.88 2.46 -20.33
C LYS A 491 41.83 0.97 -20.69
N ASP A 492 42.28 0.09 -19.80
CA ASP A 492 42.26 -1.36 -20.00
C ASP A 492 41.43 -2.03 -18.89
N SER A 493 40.16 -2.32 -19.18
CA SER A 493 39.23 -2.93 -18.22
C SER A 493 39.65 -4.33 -17.76
N LYS A 494 40.70 -4.92 -18.33
CA LYS A 494 41.20 -6.23 -17.90
C LYS A 494 42.23 -6.13 -16.78
N ARG A 495 42.82 -4.96 -16.49
CA ARG A 495 43.95 -4.84 -15.55
C ARG A 495 43.56 -4.20 -14.23
N ILE A 496 44.07 -4.77 -13.14
CA ILE A 496 43.90 -4.28 -11.78
C ILE A 496 45.29 -4.23 -11.10
N ALA A 497 45.56 -3.15 -10.39
CA ALA A 497 46.73 -3.03 -9.52
C ALA A 497 46.31 -3.11 -8.05
N THR A 498 47.11 -3.79 -7.24
CA THR A 498 46.91 -3.92 -5.78
C THR A 498 48.20 -3.60 -5.05
N CYS A 499 48.10 -2.80 -4.00
CA CYS A 499 49.22 -2.40 -3.13
C CYS A 499 48.98 -2.86 -1.70
N SER A 500 50.00 -3.43 -1.06
CA SER A 500 49.88 -4.13 0.21
C SER A 500 51.01 -3.80 1.18
N SER A 501 50.79 -4.13 2.46
CA SER A 501 51.79 -4.06 3.53
C SER A 501 52.98 -5.00 3.33
N ASP A 502 52.91 -5.95 2.38
CA ASP A 502 54.01 -6.87 2.04
C ASP A 502 55.14 -6.23 1.21
N GLY A 503 54.98 -4.95 0.83
CA GLY A 503 55.94 -4.21 0.02
C GLY A 503 55.87 -4.53 -1.48
N PHE A 504 54.80 -5.16 -1.95
CA PHE A 504 54.58 -5.41 -3.37
C PHE A 504 53.43 -4.57 -3.94
N CYS A 505 53.64 -4.09 -5.16
CA CYS A 505 52.57 -3.66 -6.05
C CYS A 505 52.38 -4.75 -7.12
N ILE A 506 51.23 -5.41 -7.12
CA ILE A 506 50.93 -6.51 -8.06
C ILE A 506 49.91 -6.04 -9.10
N ILE A 507 50.27 -6.20 -10.38
CA ILE A 507 49.37 -5.96 -11.51
C ILE A 507 48.87 -7.30 -12.03
N ARG A 508 47.55 -7.44 -12.12
CA ARG A 508 46.87 -8.68 -12.48
C ARG A 508 45.81 -8.43 -13.55
N THR A 509 45.42 -9.50 -14.25
CA THR A 509 44.19 -9.50 -15.05
C THR A 509 42.97 -9.83 -14.19
N ILE A 510 41.77 -9.51 -14.69
CA ILE A 510 40.48 -9.89 -14.07
C ILE A 510 40.34 -11.40 -13.82
N ASP A 511 40.99 -12.23 -14.65
CA ASP A 511 41.00 -13.69 -14.52
C ASP A 511 41.94 -14.19 -13.41
N GLY A 512 42.68 -13.29 -12.77
CA GLY A 512 43.64 -13.59 -11.70
C GLY A 512 45.05 -13.90 -12.17
N LYS A 513 45.37 -13.75 -13.46
CA LYS A 513 46.74 -13.92 -13.96
C LYS A 513 47.60 -12.72 -13.57
N VAL A 514 48.70 -12.95 -12.85
CA VAL A 514 49.70 -11.91 -12.55
C VAL A 514 50.45 -11.54 -13.82
N LEU A 515 50.50 -10.23 -14.10
CA LEU A 515 51.32 -9.66 -15.17
C LEU A 515 52.68 -9.21 -14.62
N HIS A 516 52.67 -8.40 -13.56
CA HIS A 516 53.89 -7.85 -12.95
C HIS A 516 53.78 -7.83 -11.42
N LYS A 517 54.92 -8.00 -10.76
CA LYS A 517 55.07 -7.94 -9.30
C LYS A 517 56.24 -7.04 -8.94
N TYR A 518 55.96 -5.76 -8.70
CA TYR A 518 56.98 -4.76 -8.37
C TYR A 518 57.32 -4.77 -6.88
N LYS A 519 58.58 -5.07 -6.56
CA LYS A 519 59.10 -5.08 -5.19
C LYS A 519 59.55 -3.69 -4.76
N HIS A 520 59.05 -3.22 -3.62
CA HIS A 520 59.45 -1.98 -2.98
C HIS A 520 60.27 -2.27 -1.71
N PRO A 521 61.04 -1.29 -1.20
CA PRO A 521 61.82 -1.45 0.04
C PRO A 521 60.96 -1.61 1.30
N ALA A 522 59.74 -1.07 1.29
CA ALA A 522 58.81 -1.05 2.42
C ALA A 522 57.35 -1.17 1.92
N ALA A 523 56.37 -1.06 2.82
CA ALA A 523 54.94 -1.19 2.49
C ALA A 523 54.50 -0.18 1.42
N VAL A 524 53.62 -0.60 0.52
CA VAL A 524 53.06 0.25 -0.55
C VAL A 524 51.62 0.58 -0.18
N PHE A 525 51.32 1.87 -0.01
CA PHE A 525 50.00 2.31 0.47
C PHE A 525 49.06 2.72 -0.67
N GLY A 526 49.57 3.35 -1.72
CA GLY A 526 48.76 3.93 -2.79
C GLY A 526 49.24 3.58 -4.17
N CYS A 527 48.32 3.40 -5.11
CA CYS A 527 48.62 3.34 -6.54
C CYS A 527 47.57 4.04 -7.38
N ASP A 528 47.98 4.52 -8.55
CA ASP A 528 47.08 5.15 -9.52
C ASP A 528 47.59 4.98 -10.95
N TRP A 529 46.65 4.73 -11.87
CA TRP A 529 46.94 4.58 -13.30
C TRP A 529 46.90 5.94 -13.99
N SER A 530 47.81 6.16 -14.95
CA SER A 530 47.75 7.34 -15.80
C SER A 530 46.49 7.29 -16.68
N GLN A 531 45.78 8.41 -16.78
CA GLN A 531 44.60 8.52 -17.64
C GLN A 531 44.98 8.66 -19.13
N ASN A 532 46.18 9.17 -19.42
CA ASN A 532 46.69 9.38 -20.77
C ASN A 532 47.39 8.13 -21.30
N ASN A 533 48.22 7.48 -20.46
CA ASN A 533 49.00 6.30 -20.84
C ASN A 533 48.52 5.04 -20.10
N LYS A 534 47.97 4.08 -20.86
CA LYS A 534 47.41 2.83 -20.32
C LYS A 534 48.41 1.95 -19.56
N ASP A 535 49.71 2.11 -19.84
CA ASP A 535 50.78 1.27 -19.31
C ASP A 535 51.61 2.01 -18.25
N MET A 536 51.19 3.17 -17.76
CA MET A 536 51.88 3.88 -16.67
C MET A 536 51.12 3.79 -15.36
N ILE A 537 51.84 3.46 -14.29
CA ILE A 537 51.32 3.40 -12.92
C ILE A 537 52.27 4.14 -11.98
N ALA A 538 51.70 4.88 -11.03
CA ALA A 538 52.46 5.49 -9.93
C ALA A 538 52.15 4.78 -8.61
N THR A 539 53.13 4.69 -7.73
CA THR A 539 53.01 4.08 -6.40
C THR A 539 53.57 4.99 -5.31
N GLY A 540 52.89 5.01 -4.17
CA GLY A 540 53.32 5.68 -2.93
C GLY A 540 53.75 4.65 -1.88
N CYS A 541 54.91 4.87 -1.27
CA CYS A 541 55.55 3.89 -0.41
C CYS A 541 55.87 4.48 0.98
N GLU A 542 56.00 3.59 1.96
CA GLU A 542 56.41 3.92 3.34
C GLU A 542 57.82 4.52 3.40
N ASP A 543 58.67 4.23 2.43
CA ASP A 543 60.05 4.74 2.31
C ASP A 543 60.15 6.21 1.85
N THR A 544 59.05 6.95 1.98
CA THR A 544 58.88 8.37 1.61
C THR A 544 58.99 8.70 0.11
N ASN A 545 59.23 7.71 -0.75
CA ASN A 545 59.40 7.94 -2.18
C ASN A 545 58.13 7.63 -2.98
N VAL A 546 57.95 8.35 -4.08
CA VAL A 546 56.96 8.04 -5.12
C VAL A 546 57.68 7.42 -6.30
N ARG A 547 57.13 6.33 -6.85
CA ARG A 547 57.72 5.64 -8.00
C ARG A 547 56.76 5.57 -9.16
N VAL A 548 57.28 5.68 -10.37
CA VAL A 548 56.52 5.50 -11.61
C VAL A 548 57.06 4.29 -12.34
N TYR A 549 56.18 3.38 -12.73
CA TYR A 549 56.50 2.18 -13.49
C TYR A 549 55.84 2.20 -14.86
N TYR A 550 56.51 1.58 -15.83
CA TYR A 550 55.98 1.36 -17.17
C TYR A 550 55.75 -0.14 -17.40
N VAL A 551 54.48 -0.52 -17.46
CA VAL A 551 53.99 -1.91 -17.41
C VAL A 551 54.29 -2.68 -18.70
N ALA A 552 54.42 -2.00 -19.84
CA ALA A 552 54.73 -2.70 -21.10
C ALA A 552 56.17 -3.23 -21.14
N THR A 553 57.07 -2.70 -20.31
CA THR A 553 58.44 -3.19 -20.20
C THR A 553 58.51 -4.29 -19.16
N SER A 554 59.18 -5.41 -19.47
CA SER A 554 59.43 -6.51 -18.53
C SER A 554 60.47 -6.19 -17.45
N SER A 555 60.72 -4.92 -17.18
CA SER A 555 61.69 -4.46 -16.19
C SER A 555 60.99 -4.28 -14.85
N ASP A 556 61.60 -4.78 -13.78
CA ASP A 556 61.15 -4.57 -12.42
C ASP A 556 61.65 -3.24 -11.82
N GLN A 557 62.47 -2.49 -12.57
CA GLN A 557 62.98 -1.19 -12.15
C GLN A 557 61.96 -0.07 -12.41
N PRO A 558 61.81 0.89 -11.47
CA PRO A 558 60.98 2.07 -11.69
C PRO A 558 61.58 2.93 -12.82
N LEU A 559 60.71 3.49 -13.65
CA LEU A 559 61.07 4.48 -14.66
C LEU A 559 61.56 5.79 -14.01
N LYS A 560 60.91 6.17 -12.89
CA LYS A 560 61.24 7.37 -12.12
C LYS A 560 61.07 7.13 -10.63
N VAL A 561 61.94 7.73 -9.83
CA VAL A 561 61.86 7.75 -8.37
C VAL A 561 61.89 9.20 -7.92
N PHE A 562 60.82 9.68 -7.32
CA PHE A 562 60.74 11.00 -6.73
C PHE A 562 61.00 10.91 -5.23
N SER A 563 61.98 11.68 -4.78
CA SER A 563 62.36 11.81 -3.38
C SER A 563 62.11 13.23 -2.90
N GLY A 564 61.63 13.39 -1.67
CA GLY A 564 61.39 14.71 -1.08
C GLY A 564 60.41 14.75 0.08
N HIS A 565 59.45 13.82 0.15
CA HIS A 565 58.63 13.67 1.36
C HIS A 565 59.47 13.23 2.55
N THR A 566 59.09 13.67 3.75
CA THR A 566 59.79 13.35 5.00
C THR A 566 59.11 12.27 5.81
N ALA A 567 57.95 11.79 5.36
CA ALA A 567 57.23 10.68 5.97
C ALA A 567 56.56 9.80 4.88
N LYS A 568 55.79 8.81 5.33
CA LYS A 568 55.14 7.80 4.47
C LYS A 568 54.27 8.48 3.42
N VAL A 569 54.31 8.00 2.17
CA VAL A 569 53.41 8.48 1.11
C VAL A 569 52.22 7.55 1.02
N PHE A 570 51.02 8.08 1.27
CA PHE A 570 49.82 7.26 1.39
C PHE A 570 49.02 7.18 0.09
N HIS A 571 48.76 8.31 -0.57
CA HIS A 571 48.10 8.34 -1.87
C HIS A 571 48.94 9.07 -2.92
N VAL A 572 48.79 8.62 -4.17
CA VAL A 572 49.33 9.25 -5.38
C VAL A 572 48.21 9.34 -6.41
N LYS A 573 48.14 10.44 -7.16
CA LYS A 573 47.13 10.64 -8.20
C LYS A 573 47.71 11.31 -9.44
N TRP A 574 47.44 10.75 -10.61
CA TRP A 574 47.77 11.38 -11.90
C TRP A 574 46.80 12.51 -12.23
N SER A 575 47.31 13.61 -12.77
CA SER A 575 46.47 14.69 -13.28
C SER A 575 45.68 14.21 -14.52
N PRO A 576 44.36 14.43 -14.57
CA PRO A 576 43.53 14.03 -15.70
C PRO A 576 43.69 14.97 -16.91
N LEU A 577 44.19 16.20 -16.70
CA LEU A 577 44.30 17.24 -17.72
C LEU A 577 45.73 17.56 -18.12
N ARG A 578 46.66 17.52 -17.15
CA ARG A 578 48.07 17.79 -17.40
C ARG A 578 48.80 16.48 -17.62
N GLU A 579 49.28 16.28 -18.84
CA GLU A 579 50.07 15.10 -19.15
C GLU A 579 51.34 15.09 -18.30
N GLY A 580 51.62 13.95 -17.68
CA GLY A 580 52.84 13.76 -16.92
C GLY A 580 52.89 14.30 -15.50
N ILE A 581 51.88 15.08 -15.10
CA ILE A 581 51.81 15.63 -13.76
C ILE A 581 51.10 14.66 -12.83
N LEU A 582 51.64 14.48 -11.63
CA LEU A 582 51.00 13.74 -10.54
C LEU A 582 51.15 14.48 -9.22
N CYS A 583 50.30 14.15 -8.24
CA CYS A 583 50.43 14.63 -6.88
C CYS A 583 50.54 13.46 -5.90
N SER A 584 51.15 13.72 -4.74
CA SER A 584 51.23 12.78 -3.63
C SER A 584 50.93 13.45 -2.30
N GLY A 585 50.27 12.69 -1.43
CA GLY A 585 49.89 13.10 -0.07
C GLY A 585 50.62 12.22 0.93
N SER A 586 51.18 12.84 1.97
CA SER A 586 52.04 12.18 2.93
C SER A 586 51.60 12.41 4.37
N ASP A 587 52.02 11.50 5.25
CA ASP A 587 51.94 11.66 6.70
C ASP A 587 52.78 12.86 7.21
N ASP A 588 53.60 13.51 6.37
CA ASP A 588 54.34 14.75 6.71
C ASP A 588 53.45 16.01 6.70
N GLY A 589 52.17 15.89 6.34
CA GLY A 589 51.22 16.99 6.30
C GLY A 589 51.29 17.83 5.02
N THR A 590 52.13 17.45 4.04
CA THR A 590 52.30 18.16 2.78
C THR A 590 51.67 17.41 1.61
N VAL A 591 51.27 18.16 0.59
CA VAL A 591 50.95 17.62 -0.73
C VAL A 591 52.00 18.10 -1.72
N ARG A 592 52.61 17.18 -2.47
CA ARG A 592 53.65 17.52 -3.44
C ARG A 592 53.18 17.27 -4.86
N ILE A 593 53.56 18.16 -5.76
CA ILE A 593 53.30 18.06 -7.19
C ILE A 593 54.60 17.67 -7.90
N TRP A 594 54.52 16.67 -8.77
CA TRP A 594 55.65 16.13 -9.53
C TRP A 594 55.36 16.15 -11.01
N ASP A 595 56.40 16.41 -11.79
CA ASP A 595 56.41 16.24 -13.24
C ASP A 595 57.33 15.07 -13.56
N TYR A 596 56.81 14.04 -14.24
CA TYR A 596 57.63 12.88 -14.63
C TYR A 596 58.68 13.16 -15.70
N THR A 597 58.52 14.25 -16.45
CA THR A 597 59.53 14.70 -17.42
C THR A 597 60.69 15.39 -16.72
N GLN A 598 60.45 15.95 -15.53
CA GLN A 598 61.46 16.63 -14.72
C GLN A 598 61.97 15.71 -13.59
N ASP A 599 63.16 16.01 -13.07
CA ASP A 599 63.76 15.27 -11.96
C ASP A 599 63.40 15.84 -10.57
N ALA A 600 62.57 16.88 -10.50
CA ALA A 600 62.30 17.62 -9.27
C ALA A 600 60.81 17.77 -8.95
N CYS A 601 60.53 18.06 -7.68
CA CYS A 601 59.21 18.50 -7.22
C CYS A 601 58.93 19.90 -7.77
N ILE A 602 57.77 20.08 -8.42
CA ILE A 602 57.37 21.36 -9.02
C ILE A 602 56.87 22.32 -7.93
N ASN A 603 56.05 21.81 -7.01
CA ASN A 603 55.40 22.63 -6.00
C ASN A 603 55.09 21.81 -4.74
N ILE A 604 55.15 22.47 -3.58
CA ILE A 604 54.86 21.91 -2.27
C ILE A 604 53.72 22.71 -1.65
N LEU A 605 52.59 22.04 -1.43
CA LEU A 605 51.39 22.63 -0.84
C LEU A 605 51.46 22.42 0.67
N ASN A 606 51.77 23.49 1.41
CA ASN A 606 51.90 23.50 2.86
C ASN A 606 50.67 24.15 3.50
N GLY A 607 50.13 23.54 4.55
CA GLY A 607 49.05 24.15 5.34
C GLY A 607 48.16 23.16 6.10
N HIS A 608 48.19 21.87 5.78
CA HIS A 608 47.60 20.86 6.65
C HIS A 608 48.46 20.65 7.90
N THR A 609 47.83 20.35 9.03
CA THR A 609 48.52 20.19 10.33
C THR A 609 48.64 18.72 10.75
N ALA A 610 48.16 17.79 9.93
CA ALA A 610 48.17 16.36 10.18
C ALA A 610 48.27 15.58 8.84
N PRO A 611 48.46 14.25 8.88
CA PRO A 611 48.59 13.41 7.69
C PRO A 611 47.57 13.65 6.58
N VAL A 612 48.05 13.76 5.34
CA VAL A 612 47.19 13.96 4.16
C VAL A 612 46.92 12.63 3.46
N ARG A 613 45.66 12.22 3.40
CA ARG A 613 45.25 10.96 2.78
C ARG A 613 44.21 11.17 1.66
N GLY A 614 43.30 12.11 1.77
CA GLY A 614 42.43 12.47 0.65
C GLY A 614 43.21 13.22 -0.44
N LEU A 615 43.14 12.74 -1.69
CA LEU A 615 43.67 13.46 -2.86
C LEU A 615 42.76 13.31 -4.08
N MET A 616 42.55 14.43 -4.79
CA MET A 616 41.73 14.45 -5.99
C MET A 616 42.09 15.63 -6.91
N TRP A 617 42.32 15.34 -8.20
CA TRP A 617 42.42 16.35 -9.26
C TRP A 617 41.03 16.75 -9.78
N ASN A 618 40.80 18.05 -9.99
CA ASN A 618 39.62 18.51 -10.74
C ASN A 618 39.72 18.08 -12.21
N THR A 619 38.58 17.77 -12.83
CA THR A 619 38.52 17.22 -14.20
C THR A 619 38.29 18.27 -15.29
N GLU A 620 38.07 19.55 -14.93
CA GLU A 620 37.91 20.65 -15.90
C GLU A 620 38.90 21.81 -15.72
N ILE A 621 39.36 22.09 -14.49
CA ILE A 621 40.33 23.15 -14.18
C ILE A 621 41.71 22.51 -13.93
N PRO A 622 42.71 22.70 -14.81
CA PRO A 622 43.98 21.96 -14.76
C PRO A 622 44.80 22.10 -13.48
N TYR A 623 44.70 23.24 -12.82
CA TYR A 623 45.53 23.59 -11.66
C TYR A 623 44.82 23.41 -10.32
N LEU A 624 43.54 23.05 -10.30
CA LEU A 624 42.75 22.93 -9.07
C LEU A 624 42.90 21.53 -8.46
N LEU A 625 43.46 21.46 -7.24
CA LEU A 625 43.65 20.23 -6.49
C LEU A 625 42.91 20.30 -5.16
N ILE A 626 42.38 19.17 -4.69
CA ILE A 626 41.70 19.07 -3.41
C ILE A 626 42.33 17.98 -2.56
N SER A 627 42.58 18.29 -1.29
CA SER A 627 43.14 17.35 -0.33
C SER A 627 42.30 17.25 0.94
N GLY A 628 42.30 16.05 1.53
CA GLY A 628 41.65 15.75 2.80
C GLY A 628 42.66 15.21 3.79
N SER A 629 42.58 15.66 5.04
CA SER A 629 43.57 15.35 6.06
C SER A 629 42.95 14.83 7.36
N TRP A 630 43.81 14.23 8.18
CA TRP A 630 43.56 13.88 9.57
C TRP A 630 43.43 15.10 10.49
N ASP A 631 43.62 16.32 9.98
CA ASP A 631 43.31 17.56 10.69
C ASP A 631 41.81 17.93 10.61
N TYR A 632 41.00 17.02 10.07
CA TYR A 632 39.55 17.12 9.88
C TYR A 632 39.12 18.10 8.79
N THR A 633 40.09 18.68 8.07
CA THR A 633 39.82 19.66 7.02
C THR A 633 39.93 19.09 5.62
N ILE A 634 39.18 19.71 4.72
CA ILE A 634 39.38 19.59 3.27
C ILE A 634 39.92 20.93 2.79
N LYS A 635 41.04 20.92 2.06
CA LYS A 635 41.65 22.11 1.47
C LYS A 635 41.57 22.09 -0.05
N VAL A 636 41.25 23.25 -0.62
CA VAL A 636 41.26 23.49 -2.07
C VAL A 636 42.50 24.31 -2.40
N TRP A 637 43.25 23.87 -3.40
CA TRP A 637 44.56 24.42 -3.75
C TRP A 637 44.61 24.89 -5.19
N ASP A 638 45.26 26.03 -5.39
CA ASP A 638 45.79 26.42 -6.70
C ASP A 638 47.23 25.93 -6.81
N THR A 639 47.48 24.96 -7.69
CA THR A 639 48.81 24.35 -7.85
C THR A 639 49.82 25.22 -8.59
N ARG A 640 49.41 26.36 -9.17
CA ARG A 640 50.33 27.32 -9.82
C ARG A 640 51.17 28.04 -8.78
N GLU A 641 50.50 28.67 -7.82
CA GLU A 641 51.13 29.47 -6.75
C GLU A 641 51.35 28.66 -5.46
N GLY A 642 50.76 27.47 -5.35
CA GLY A 642 50.80 26.66 -4.13
C GLY A 642 49.91 27.20 -3.01
N THR A 643 48.97 28.08 -3.32
CA THR A 643 48.12 28.76 -2.34
C THR A 643 46.86 27.94 -2.02
N CYS A 644 46.48 27.93 -0.74
CA CYS A 644 45.19 27.39 -0.31
C CYS A 644 44.08 28.43 -0.60
N VAL A 645 43.16 28.07 -1.50
CA VAL A 645 42.05 28.93 -1.93
C VAL A 645 40.88 28.87 -0.94
N ASP A 646 40.63 27.70 -0.34
CA ASP A 646 39.54 27.51 0.61
C ASP A 646 39.85 26.35 1.58
N THR A 647 39.27 26.39 2.79
CA THR A 647 39.35 25.32 3.79
C THR A 647 37.98 25.03 4.38
N VAL A 648 37.57 23.76 4.36
CA VAL A 648 36.30 23.26 4.88
C VAL A 648 36.55 22.53 6.20
N TYR A 649 35.74 22.82 7.22
CA TYR A 649 35.88 22.33 8.61
C TYR A 649 34.72 21.45 9.09
N ASP A 650 33.82 21.07 8.19
CA ASP A 650 32.56 20.41 8.54
C ASP A 650 32.71 18.93 8.94
N HIS A 651 33.82 18.28 8.57
CA HIS A 651 34.08 16.90 9.00
C HIS A 651 34.45 16.86 10.49
N GLY A 652 33.88 15.89 11.22
CA GLY A 652 34.12 15.76 12.66
C GLY A 652 35.36 14.92 13.01
N ALA A 653 36.00 14.32 12.01
CA ALA A 653 37.16 13.45 12.17
C ALA A 653 37.95 13.30 10.86
N ASP A 654 38.98 12.43 10.87
CA ASP A 654 39.92 12.17 9.79
C ASP A 654 39.24 12.01 8.41
N VAL A 655 39.70 12.76 7.39
CA VAL A 655 39.20 12.64 6.01
C VAL A 655 40.09 11.70 5.20
N TYR A 656 39.50 10.66 4.61
CA TYR A 656 40.23 9.62 3.88
C TYR A 656 40.05 9.69 2.36
N GLY A 657 38.83 9.52 1.88
CA GLY A 657 38.54 9.42 0.44
C GLY A 657 37.94 10.70 -0.12
N LEU A 658 38.40 11.08 -1.32
CA LEU A 658 37.83 12.16 -2.13
C LEU A 658 37.53 11.64 -3.54
N THR A 659 36.41 12.08 -4.13
CA THR A 659 36.04 11.75 -5.51
C THR A 659 35.20 12.85 -6.16
N CYS A 660 35.35 13.01 -7.47
CA CYS A 660 34.66 14.00 -8.28
C CYS A 660 33.66 13.31 -9.19
N HIS A 661 32.50 13.93 -9.37
CA HIS A 661 31.45 13.39 -10.21
C HIS A 661 31.84 13.49 -11.69
N SER A 662 31.76 12.38 -12.43
CA SER A 662 32.32 12.28 -13.78
C SER A 662 31.67 13.21 -14.81
N SER A 663 30.37 13.48 -14.69
CA SER A 663 29.66 14.43 -15.56
C SER A 663 29.45 15.81 -14.94
N ARG A 664 29.80 15.99 -13.65
CA ARG A 664 29.60 17.23 -12.89
C ARG A 664 30.86 17.60 -12.11
N PRO A 665 31.84 18.22 -12.77
CA PRO A 665 33.21 18.37 -12.27
C PRO A 665 33.34 19.27 -11.03
N PHE A 666 32.29 20.00 -10.67
CA PHE A 666 32.23 20.83 -9.46
C PHE A 666 31.40 20.21 -8.33
N THR A 667 30.92 18.98 -8.51
CA THR A 667 30.35 18.16 -7.43
C THR A 667 31.38 17.14 -6.98
N MET A 668 31.70 17.14 -5.69
CA MET A 668 32.62 16.17 -5.10
C MET A 668 31.99 15.47 -3.90
N ALA A 669 32.49 14.28 -3.58
CA ALA A 669 32.16 13.56 -2.36
C ALA A 669 33.42 13.38 -1.53
N SER A 670 33.26 13.42 -0.21
CA SER A 670 34.29 13.08 0.76
C SER A 670 33.77 12.05 1.75
N CYS A 671 34.66 11.18 2.22
CA CYS A 671 34.36 10.23 3.28
C CYS A 671 35.35 10.35 4.44
N SER A 672 34.86 10.08 5.64
CA SER A 672 35.60 10.32 6.88
C SER A 672 35.43 9.20 7.90
N ARG A 673 36.30 9.23 8.90
CA ARG A 673 36.21 8.44 10.13
C ARG A 673 34.97 8.72 10.96
N ASP A 674 34.32 9.87 10.78
CA ASP A 674 33.04 10.20 11.42
C ASP A 674 31.86 9.36 10.87
N SER A 675 32.14 8.39 10.00
CA SER A 675 31.19 7.48 9.35
C SER A 675 30.21 8.22 8.41
N THR A 676 30.52 9.45 8.03
CA THR A 676 29.72 10.22 7.05
C THR A 676 30.34 10.19 5.66
N VAL A 677 29.45 10.37 4.68
CA VAL A 677 29.85 10.84 3.35
C VAL A 677 29.15 12.15 3.08
N ARG A 678 29.93 13.18 2.75
CA ARG A 678 29.41 14.52 2.46
C ARG A 678 29.59 14.82 0.98
N LEU A 679 28.60 15.50 0.41
CA LEU A 679 28.63 15.99 -0.96
C LEU A 679 28.84 17.49 -0.94
N TRP A 680 29.78 17.97 -1.75
CA TRP A 680 30.18 19.36 -1.82
C TRP A 680 30.00 19.94 -3.21
N SER A 681 29.63 21.21 -3.24
CA SER A 681 29.60 22.03 -4.44
C SER A 681 30.75 23.03 -4.42
N LEU A 682 31.63 22.92 -5.42
CA LEU A 682 32.72 23.86 -5.70
C LEU A 682 32.26 25.03 -6.57
N THR A 683 30.96 25.11 -6.86
CA THR A 683 30.38 26.08 -7.79
C THR A 683 30.70 27.53 -7.40
N ALA A 684 30.72 27.83 -6.10
CA ALA A 684 30.99 29.17 -5.60
C ALA A 684 32.40 29.67 -5.98
N LEU A 685 33.40 28.78 -5.99
CA LEU A 685 34.79 29.11 -6.34
C LEU A 685 34.93 29.49 -7.83
N VAL A 686 33.99 29.06 -8.66
CA VAL A 686 34.01 29.21 -10.13
C VAL A 686 32.87 30.10 -10.62
N THR A 687 32.20 30.80 -9.70
CA THR A 687 31.13 31.79 -9.97
C THR A 687 31.48 32.77 -11.09
N PRO A 688 32.72 33.32 -11.20
CA PRO A 688 33.08 34.23 -12.29
C PRO A 688 32.89 33.63 -13.68
N VAL A 689 33.21 32.34 -13.86
CA VAL A 689 33.00 31.62 -15.13
C VAL A 689 31.51 31.48 -15.41
N GLN A 690 30.70 31.19 -14.39
CA GLN A 690 29.25 31.11 -14.53
C GLN A 690 28.66 32.45 -14.96
N ILE A 691 29.13 33.56 -14.36
CA ILE A 691 28.69 34.91 -14.70
C ILE A 691 29.10 35.26 -16.14
N ASN A 692 30.32 34.91 -16.57
CA ASN A 692 30.77 35.14 -17.94
C ASN A 692 29.90 34.39 -18.97
N ILE A 693 29.46 33.17 -18.64
CA ILE A 693 28.56 32.37 -19.48
C ILE A 693 27.15 32.97 -19.50
N LEU A 694 26.63 33.42 -18.34
CA LEU A 694 25.33 34.10 -18.25
C LEU A 694 25.32 35.44 -19.01
N ALA A 695 26.46 36.13 -19.04
CA ALA A 695 26.67 37.36 -19.78
C ALA A 695 26.96 37.16 -21.28
N ASP A 696 26.91 35.91 -21.78
CA ASP A 696 27.17 35.50 -23.17
C ASP A 696 28.49 36.07 -23.75
N ARG A 697 29.55 36.07 -22.94
CA ARG A 697 30.91 36.41 -23.40
C ARG A 697 31.44 35.36 -24.39
N SER A 698 32.48 35.71 -25.16
CA SER A 698 33.08 34.79 -26.15
C SER A 698 33.62 33.53 -25.47
N TRP A 699 33.34 32.36 -26.05
CA TRP A 699 33.78 31.07 -25.52
C TRP A 699 35.31 30.91 -25.46
N GLU A 700 36.06 31.73 -26.21
CA GLU A 700 37.52 31.83 -26.12
C GLU A 700 38.00 32.39 -24.76
N GLU A 701 37.19 33.19 -24.07
CA GLU A 701 37.48 33.72 -22.72
C GLU A 701 37.07 32.73 -21.60
N ILE A 702 36.34 31.65 -21.94
CA ILE A 702 35.77 30.70 -20.98
C ILE A 702 36.45 29.33 -21.08
N ILE A 703 36.67 28.84 -22.31
CA ILE A 703 37.33 27.57 -22.61
C ILE A 703 38.73 27.87 -23.14
N GLY A 704 39.72 27.48 -22.35
CA GLY A 704 41.13 27.67 -22.67
C GLY A 704 41.84 26.37 -23.06
N ASN A 705 43.04 26.51 -23.60
CA ASN A 705 43.99 25.41 -23.64
C ASN A 705 44.66 25.23 -22.27
N THR A 706 45.08 24.00 -21.97
CA THR A 706 45.73 23.65 -20.71
C THR A 706 46.95 24.53 -20.43
N ASP A 707 47.77 24.82 -21.44
CA ASP A 707 49.01 25.59 -21.28
C ASP A 707 48.75 27.05 -20.87
N TYR A 708 47.76 27.70 -21.49
CA TYR A 708 47.40 29.09 -21.18
C TYR A 708 46.72 29.22 -19.82
N ALA A 709 45.92 28.22 -19.41
CA ALA A 709 45.24 28.23 -18.11
C ALA A 709 46.21 28.08 -16.92
N ILE A 710 47.45 27.64 -17.15
CA ILE A 710 48.46 27.42 -16.11
C ILE A 710 49.26 28.70 -15.82
N GLU A 711 49.20 29.74 -16.67
CA GLU A 711 49.93 30.98 -16.42
C GLU A 711 49.42 31.68 -15.15
N PRO A 712 50.31 32.08 -14.22
CA PRO A 712 49.98 32.86 -13.03
C PRO A 712 49.13 34.10 -13.33
N GLY A 713 48.05 34.31 -12.58
CA GLY A 713 47.16 35.47 -12.73
C GLY A 713 46.07 35.34 -13.79
N THR A 714 46.04 34.26 -14.57
CA THR A 714 44.92 33.97 -15.49
C THR A 714 43.67 33.55 -14.71
N PRO A 715 42.47 34.04 -15.12
CA PRO A 715 41.21 33.60 -14.53
C PRO A 715 40.98 32.09 -14.80
N PRO A 716 40.16 31.41 -13.99
CA PRO A 716 39.87 29.99 -14.20
C PRO A 716 39.23 29.75 -15.57
N LEU A 717 39.92 28.96 -16.40
CA LEU A 717 39.46 28.50 -17.70
C LEU A 717 39.07 27.02 -17.65
N LEU A 718 38.07 26.66 -18.43
CA LEU A 718 37.60 25.29 -18.53
C LEU A 718 38.34 24.54 -19.66
N CYS A 719 39.06 23.47 -19.34
CA CYS A 719 39.93 22.74 -20.27
C CYS A 719 39.62 21.23 -20.37
N GLY A 720 38.62 20.75 -19.63
CA GLY A 720 38.38 19.32 -19.51
C GLY A 720 37.60 18.70 -20.66
N LYS A 721 37.19 17.45 -20.44
CA LYS A 721 36.46 16.68 -21.44
C LYS A 721 35.06 17.27 -21.65
N VAL A 722 34.36 17.60 -20.56
CA VAL A 722 32.98 18.12 -20.61
C VAL A 722 32.96 19.45 -21.37
N SER A 723 33.94 20.32 -21.12
CA SER A 723 34.00 21.62 -21.80
C SER A 723 34.34 21.50 -23.28
N ARG A 724 35.21 20.54 -23.66
CA ARG A 724 35.48 20.24 -25.07
C ARG A 724 34.25 19.71 -25.81
N ASP A 725 33.49 18.82 -25.18
CA ASP A 725 32.25 18.27 -25.73
C ASP A 725 31.21 19.40 -25.92
N ILE A 726 31.07 20.29 -24.94
CA ILE A 726 30.21 21.49 -25.03
C ILE A 726 30.64 22.39 -26.20
N ARG A 727 31.94 22.67 -26.34
CA ARG A 727 32.47 23.51 -27.42
C ARG A 727 32.15 22.95 -28.80
N GLN A 728 32.42 21.66 -29.02
CA GLN A 728 32.18 20.99 -30.30
C GLN A 728 30.70 21.01 -30.70
N GLU A 729 29.79 20.84 -29.74
CA GLU A 729 28.35 20.89 -30.01
C GLU A 729 27.83 22.32 -30.23
N ILE A 730 28.40 23.32 -29.56
CA ILE A 730 28.05 24.73 -29.80
C ILE A 730 28.52 25.19 -31.18
N GLU A 731 29.72 24.81 -31.62
CA GLU A 731 30.26 25.14 -32.94
C GLU A 731 29.40 24.56 -34.09
N LYS A 732 28.64 23.49 -33.84
CA LYS A 732 27.70 22.89 -34.82
C LYS A 732 26.37 23.64 -34.94
N LEU A 733 25.99 24.51 -34.01
CA LEU A 733 24.65 25.10 -33.92
C LEU A 733 24.59 26.54 -34.48
N THR A 734 23.83 26.74 -35.56
CA THR A 734 23.73 28.03 -36.28
C THR A 734 22.56 28.95 -35.88
N ALA A 735 21.65 28.57 -34.96
CA ALA A 735 20.57 29.47 -34.51
C ALA A 735 20.06 29.23 -33.07
N ASN A 736 19.71 30.34 -32.39
CA ASN A 736 19.18 30.49 -31.02
C ASN A 736 19.88 29.63 -29.95
N SER A 737 21.16 29.94 -29.74
CA SER A 737 22.11 29.17 -28.93
C SER A 737 21.97 29.40 -27.42
N GLN A 738 21.44 30.53 -26.95
CA GLN A 738 21.50 30.90 -25.53
C GLN A 738 20.81 29.91 -24.59
N VAL A 739 19.60 29.46 -24.90
CA VAL A 739 18.84 28.54 -24.02
C VAL A 739 19.47 27.15 -24.00
N LYS A 740 19.95 26.66 -25.14
CA LYS A 740 20.66 25.37 -25.22
C LYS A 740 22.00 25.46 -24.48
N LYS A 741 22.76 26.56 -24.65
CA LYS A 741 23.99 26.86 -23.91
C LYS A 741 23.75 26.82 -22.39
N LEU A 742 22.72 27.52 -21.90
CA LEU A 742 22.36 27.56 -20.48
C LEU A 742 21.89 26.20 -19.94
N ARG A 743 21.19 25.41 -20.76
CA ARG A 743 20.80 24.05 -20.42
C ARG A 743 22.01 23.15 -20.17
N TRP A 744 22.91 23.04 -21.14
CA TRP A 744 24.14 22.25 -21.00
C TRP A 744 24.97 22.70 -19.80
N PHE A 745 25.10 24.02 -19.62
CA PHE A 745 25.82 24.57 -18.48
C PHE A 745 25.20 24.16 -17.14
N SER A 746 23.89 24.29 -17.02
CA SER A 746 23.17 23.92 -15.80
C SER A 746 23.22 22.41 -15.54
N GLU A 747 23.04 21.56 -16.56
CA GLU A 747 23.09 20.09 -16.40
C GLU A 747 24.47 19.60 -15.93
N CYS A 748 25.56 20.21 -16.43
CA CYS A 748 26.94 19.81 -16.13
C CYS A 748 27.55 20.50 -14.90
N PHE A 749 27.17 21.74 -14.58
CA PHE A 749 27.88 22.53 -13.57
C PHE A 749 27.03 22.94 -12.37
N SER A 750 25.75 22.58 -12.32
CA SER A 750 24.91 22.79 -11.12
C SER A 750 24.83 21.52 -10.25
N PRO A 751 24.64 21.65 -8.92
CA PRO A 751 24.56 20.51 -8.00
C PRO A 751 23.33 19.62 -8.26
N PRO A 752 23.33 18.35 -7.78
CA PRO A 752 22.20 17.43 -7.94
C PRO A 752 20.94 18.02 -7.28
N GLY A 753 19.97 18.43 -8.09
CA GLY A 753 18.82 19.19 -7.57
C GLY A 753 17.84 19.69 -8.64
N GLY A 754 17.42 18.83 -9.56
CA GLY A 754 16.28 19.13 -10.43
C GLY A 754 16.55 20.08 -11.60
N SER A 755 17.81 20.40 -11.93
CA SER A 755 18.18 21.13 -13.17
C SER A 755 17.62 20.44 -14.41
N ASP A 756 17.81 19.13 -14.52
CA ASP A 756 17.38 18.35 -15.68
C ASP A 756 15.86 18.35 -15.76
N ASN A 757 15.20 18.25 -14.61
CA ASN A 757 13.74 18.33 -14.53
C ASN A 757 13.21 19.74 -14.86
N LEU A 758 13.90 20.80 -14.45
CA LEU A 758 13.57 22.18 -14.82
C LEU A 758 13.70 22.38 -16.34
N TRP A 759 14.76 21.88 -16.96
CA TRP A 759 14.94 22.00 -18.41
C TRP A 759 13.96 21.13 -19.19
N ASN A 760 13.61 19.95 -18.68
CA ASN A 760 12.52 19.15 -19.23
C ASN A 760 11.20 19.92 -19.14
N LEU A 761 10.89 20.55 -18.01
CA LEU A 761 9.71 21.41 -17.85
C LEU A 761 9.73 22.60 -18.84
N VAL A 762 10.87 23.28 -18.99
CA VAL A 762 11.05 24.39 -19.94
C VAL A 762 10.86 23.92 -21.38
N ALA A 763 11.36 22.72 -21.73
CA ALA A 763 11.14 22.11 -23.04
C ALA A 763 9.64 21.85 -23.30
N VAL A 764 8.92 21.34 -22.30
CA VAL A 764 7.47 21.13 -22.37
C VAL A 764 6.70 22.44 -22.50
N ILE A 765 7.06 23.47 -21.74
CA ILE A 765 6.43 24.81 -21.81
C ILE A 765 6.66 25.45 -23.19
N LYS A 766 7.82 25.21 -23.82
CA LYS A 766 8.13 25.68 -25.17
C LYS A 766 7.52 24.82 -26.28
N GLY A 767 6.78 23.76 -25.94
CA GLY A 767 6.12 22.90 -26.91
C GLY A 767 7.07 22.02 -27.74
N GLN A 768 8.23 21.65 -27.19
CA GLN A 768 9.10 20.64 -27.83
C GLN A 768 8.44 19.25 -27.79
N ASP A 769 8.92 18.33 -28.64
CA ASP A 769 8.35 16.99 -28.75
C ASP A 769 8.36 16.23 -27.42
N ASP A 770 7.17 15.82 -26.97
CA ASP A 770 6.94 15.08 -25.72
C ASP A 770 7.64 13.69 -25.70
N SER A 771 8.05 13.17 -26.87
CA SER A 771 8.76 11.89 -27.01
C SER A 771 10.23 11.94 -26.57
N LEU A 772 10.82 13.14 -26.50
CA LEU A 772 12.21 13.34 -26.10
C LEU A 772 12.38 13.45 -24.57
N LEU A 773 11.28 13.34 -23.82
CA LEU A 773 11.33 13.43 -22.36
C LEU A 773 11.90 12.13 -21.75
N PRO A 774 12.86 12.24 -20.82
CA PRO A 774 13.41 11.07 -20.13
C PRO A 774 12.35 10.41 -19.24
N GLN A 775 12.42 9.09 -19.09
CA GLN A 775 11.51 8.32 -18.22
C GLN A 775 11.46 8.85 -16.78
N ASN A 776 12.55 9.44 -16.30
CA ASN A 776 12.65 10.02 -14.96
C ASN A 776 11.89 11.35 -14.77
N TYR A 777 11.39 11.97 -15.85
CA TYR A 777 10.58 13.20 -15.75
C TYR A 777 9.35 13.01 -14.84
N CYS A 778 8.81 11.80 -14.78
CA CYS A 778 7.67 11.48 -13.92
C CYS A 778 7.95 11.50 -12.42
N LYS A 779 9.22 11.40 -12.03
CA LYS A 779 9.66 11.42 -10.63
C LYS A 779 9.94 12.84 -10.13
N GLY A 780 9.90 13.84 -11.01
CA GLY A 780 10.15 15.24 -10.71
C GLY A 780 8.91 16.14 -10.74
N ILE A 781 9.14 17.45 -10.73
CA ILE A 781 8.12 18.48 -10.98
C ILE A 781 7.69 18.40 -12.44
N MET A 782 6.49 17.88 -12.69
CA MET A 782 5.90 17.76 -14.02
C MET A 782 5.01 18.95 -14.35
N HIS A 783 4.96 19.29 -15.64
CA HIS A 783 3.94 20.18 -16.17
C HIS A 783 2.56 19.49 -16.18
N LEU A 784 1.51 20.26 -15.93
CA LEU A 784 0.12 19.77 -15.82
C LEU A 784 -0.32 18.92 -17.04
N LYS A 785 0.16 19.28 -18.24
CA LYS A 785 -0.11 18.57 -19.51
C LYS A 785 0.24 17.07 -19.43
N HIS A 786 1.32 16.70 -18.74
CA HIS A 786 1.81 15.31 -18.69
C HIS A 786 1.41 14.58 -17.43
N LEU A 787 1.10 15.30 -16.36
CA LEU A 787 0.67 14.72 -15.09
C LEU A 787 -0.50 13.77 -15.27
N ILE A 788 -1.54 14.19 -16.00
CA ILE A 788 -2.73 13.37 -16.26
C ILE A 788 -2.35 12.09 -17.01
N LYS A 789 -1.54 12.20 -18.07
CA LYS A 789 -1.10 11.06 -18.87
C LYS A 789 -0.28 10.07 -18.04
N PHE A 790 0.66 10.56 -17.24
CA PHE A 790 1.53 9.72 -16.43
C PHE A 790 0.77 9.01 -15.32
N ARG A 791 -0.03 9.73 -14.53
CA ARG A 791 -0.89 9.12 -13.50
C ARG A 791 -1.88 8.11 -14.09
N THR A 792 -2.38 8.35 -15.31
CA THR A 792 -3.21 7.35 -16.03
C THR A 792 -2.40 6.09 -16.35
N SER A 793 -1.15 6.24 -16.80
CA SER A 793 -0.24 5.12 -17.10
C SER A 793 0.13 4.33 -15.84
N GLU A 794 0.43 5.02 -14.74
CA GLU A 794 0.72 4.41 -13.43
C GLU A 794 -0.45 3.57 -12.94
N ALA A 795 -1.67 4.10 -13.02
CA ALA A 795 -2.88 3.34 -12.70
C ALA A 795 -3.05 2.12 -13.63
N GLN A 796 -2.75 2.25 -14.92
CA GLN A 796 -2.78 1.12 -15.86
C GLN A 796 -1.72 0.05 -15.55
N GLU A 797 -0.51 0.43 -15.16
CA GLU A 797 0.54 -0.51 -14.75
C GLU A 797 0.11 -1.31 -13.51
N LEU A 798 -0.43 -0.62 -12.50
CA LEU A 798 -0.98 -1.28 -11.30
C LEU A 798 -2.06 -2.32 -11.63
N THR A 799 -2.84 -2.11 -12.70
CA THR A 799 -3.85 -3.08 -13.16
C THR A 799 -3.30 -4.23 -14.01
N THR A 800 -2.15 -4.05 -14.70
CA THR A 800 -1.67 -4.98 -15.73
C THR A 800 -0.57 -5.94 -15.28
N VAL A 801 0.13 -5.66 -14.18
CA VAL A 801 1.21 -6.53 -13.66
C VAL A 801 0.65 -7.91 -13.26
N LYS A 802 0.71 -8.86 -14.20
CA LYS A 802 0.44 -10.29 -13.98
C LYS A 802 1.63 -10.90 -13.25
N MET A 803 1.36 -11.65 -12.19
CA MET A 803 2.36 -12.32 -11.34
C MET A 803 3.41 -13.07 -12.18
N SER A 804 4.66 -12.59 -12.17
CA SER A 804 5.82 -13.46 -12.46
C SER A 804 6.06 -14.35 -11.24
N LYS A 805 6.05 -15.67 -11.45
CA LYS A 805 6.15 -16.76 -10.44
C LYS A 805 7.46 -16.81 -9.62
N PHE A 806 7.98 -15.71 -9.10
CA PHE A 806 9.18 -15.73 -8.27
C PHE A 806 9.02 -14.87 -7.01
N GLY A 807 8.91 -15.55 -5.86
CA GLY A 807 9.26 -15.04 -4.54
C GLY A 807 8.31 -14.04 -3.91
N GLY A 808 7.37 -14.52 -3.09
CA GLY A 808 6.64 -13.70 -2.12
C GLY A 808 7.60 -13.12 -1.07
N GLY A 809 8.06 -11.89 -1.31
CA GLY A 809 8.66 -11.03 -0.30
C GLY A 809 7.59 -10.21 0.42
N ILE A 810 7.72 -10.10 1.73
CA ILE A 810 6.91 -9.19 2.57
C ILE A 810 7.10 -7.75 2.04
N GLY A 811 6.01 -7.08 1.69
CA GLY A 811 6.00 -5.70 1.16
C GLY A 811 5.54 -5.57 -0.30
N VAL A 812 5.25 -6.68 -1.00
CA VAL A 812 4.62 -6.61 -2.33
C VAL A 812 3.11 -6.42 -2.15
N PRO A 813 2.50 -5.31 -2.60
CA PRO A 813 1.07 -5.06 -2.40
C PRO A 813 0.25 -6.19 -3.02
N THR A 814 -0.75 -6.66 -2.29
CA THR A 814 -1.71 -7.67 -2.75
C THR A 814 -2.42 -7.17 -4.01
N LYS A 815 -2.95 -8.09 -4.83
CA LYS A 815 -3.69 -7.71 -6.05
C LYS A 815 -4.82 -6.72 -5.73
N GLU A 816 -5.48 -6.91 -4.59
CA GLU A 816 -6.56 -6.03 -4.11
C GLU A 816 -6.05 -4.63 -3.74
N GLU A 817 -4.93 -4.52 -3.02
CA GLU A 817 -4.33 -3.23 -2.66
C GLU A 817 -3.92 -2.43 -3.90
N ARG A 818 -3.32 -3.08 -4.91
CA ARG A 818 -2.95 -2.40 -6.17
C ARG A 818 -4.16 -1.90 -6.94
N LEU A 819 -5.23 -2.68 -6.99
CA LEU A 819 -6.46 -2.29 -7.67
C LEU A 819 -7.14 -1.13 -6.93
N LYS A 820 -7.09 -1.11 -5.59
CA LYS A 820 -7.58 0.02 -4.77
C LYS A 820 -6.76 1.29 -5.02
N GLU A 821 -5.44 1.18 -5.05
CA GLU A 821 -4.54 2.29 -5.35
C GLU A 821 -4.75 2.82 -6.78
N ALA A 822 -4.87 1.93 -7.77
CA ALA A 822 -5.18 2.30 -9.15
C ALA A 822 -6.54 3.01 -9.27
N ALA A 823 -7.56 2.51 -8.57
CA ALA A 823 -8.88 3.12 -8.54
C ALA A 823 -8.80 4.54 -7.94
N GLU A 824 -8.12 4.72 -6.81
CA GLU A 824 -7.95 6.03 -6.19
C GLU A 824 -7.25 7.03 -7.12
N ILE A 825 -6.22 6.60 -7.86
CA ILE A 825 -5.57 7.44 -8.87
C ILE A 825 -6.57 7.86 -9.96
N HIS A 826 -7.36 6.93 -10.51
CA HIS A 826 -8.39 7.26 -11.50
C HIS A 826 -9.46 8.23 -10.96
N LEU A 827 -9.85 8.10 -9.69
CA LEU A 827 -10.78 9.02 -9.04
C LEU A 827 -10.19 10.43 -8.94
N ARG A 828 -8.93 10.55 -8.50
CA ARG A 828 -8.20 11.84 -8.44
C ARG A 828 -8.02 12.49 -9.81
N LEU A 829 -7.93 11.69 -10.88
CA LEU A 829 -7.88 12.17 -12.26
C LEU A 829 -9.25 12.56 -12.84
N GLY A 830 -10.35 12.34 -12.10
CA GLY A 830 -11.71 12.54 -12.60
C GLY A 830 -12.18 11.47 -13.58
N GLN A 831 -11.45 10.35 -13.74
CA GLN A 831 -11.83 9.21 -14.58
C GLN A 831 -12.76 8.27 -13.80
N ILE A 832 -13.94 8.77 -13.46
CA ILE A 832 -14.89 8.12 -12.54
C ILE A 832 -15.36 6.75 -13.07
N GLN A 833 -15.55 6.62 -14.39
CA GLN A 833 -15.97 5.34 -14.99
C GLN A 833 -14.97 4.21 -14.72
N ARG A 834 -13.67 4.52 -14.84
CA ARG A 834 -12.62 3.52 -14.64
C ARG A 834 -12.48 3.13 -13.18
N TYR A 835 -12.66 4.09 -12.26
CA TYR A 835 -12.78 3.82 -10.83
C TYR A 835 -13.91 2.84 -10.53
N CYS A 836 -15.12 3.07 -11.07
CA CYS A 836 -16.26 2.20 -10.86
C CYS A 836 -15.99 0.78 -11.38
N GLU A 837 -15.37 0.63 -12.56
CA GLU A 837 -15.00 -0.68 -13.11
C GLU A 837 -14.01 -1.44 -12.20
N LEU A 838 -12.99 -0.76 -11.66
CA LEU A 838 -12.02 -1.39 -10.75
C LEU A 838 -12.63 -1.76 -9.39
N MET A 839 -13.52 -0.94 -8.86
CA MET A 839 -14.25 -1.26 -7.63
C MET A 839 -15.19 -2.46 -7.81
N VAL A 840 -15.76 -2.62 -9.00
CA VAL A 840 -16.55 -3.81 -9.37
C VAL A 840 -15.69 -5.06 -9.44
N GLU A 841 -14.48 -4.99 -10.01
CA GLU A 841 -13.52 -6.11 -10.01
C GLU A 841 -13.08 -6.51 -8.60
N LEU A 842 -13.06 -5.56 -7.66
CA LEU A 842 -12.79 -5.78 -6.24
C LEU A 842 -14.00 -6.34 -5.46
N GLY A 843 -15.18 -6.39 -6.07
CA GLY A 843 -16.44 -6.79 -5.40
C GLY A 843 -17.06 -5.71 -4.52
N GLU A 844 -16.53 -4.48 -4.54
CA GLU A 844 -16.95 -3.34 -3.72
C GLU A 844 -18.03 -2.50 -4.46
N TRP A 845 -19.18 -3.13 -4.70
CA TRP A 845 -20.27 -2.58 -5.51
C TRP A 845 -20.88 -1.28 -4.95
N ASP A 846 -21.00 -1.15 -3.63
CA ASP A 846 -21.60 0.02 -2.99
C ASP A 846 -20.77 1.30 -3.22
N LYS A 847 -19.44 1.17 -3.16
CA LYS A 847 -18.50 2.26 -3.47
C LYS A 847 -18.52 2.63 -4.95
N ALA A 848 -18.72 1.66 -5.84
CA ALA A 848 -18.86 1.92 -7.27
C ALA A 848 -20.19 2.63 -7.59
N LEU A 849 -21.31 2.16 -7.01
CA LEU A 849 -22.65 2.67 -7.28
C LEU A 849 -22.93 4.05 -6.69
N SER A 850 -22.33 4.39 -5.55
CA SER A 850 -22.44 5.74 -4.96
C SER A 850 -21.79 6.82 -5.83
N ILE A 851 -20.73 6.49 -6.55
CA ILE A 851 -19.97 7.44 -7.37
C ILE A 851 -20.38 7.40 -8.86
N ALA A 852 -20.97 6.29 -9.33
CA ALA A 852 -21.43 6.12 -10.71
C ALA A 852 -22.36 7.22 -11.28
N PRO A 853 -23.24 7.90 -10.50
CA PRO A 853 -24.01 9.03 -10.99
C PRO A 853 -23.13 10.20 -11.47
N GLY A 854 -21.91 10.33 -10.92
CA GLY A 854 -20.91 11.30 -11.35
C GLY A 854 -20.36 11.06 -12.77
N VAL A 855 -20.53 9.86 -13.34
CA VAL A 855 -20.27 9.58 -14.76
C VAL A 855 -21.49 9.96 -15.60
N SER A 856 -22.62 9.29 -15.31
CA SER A 856 -23.94 9.60 -15.86
C SER A 856 -25.00 8.69 -15.21
N VAL A 857 -26.25 9.16 -15.18
CA VAL A 857 -27.40 8.35 -14.74
C VAL A 857 -27.57 7.08 -15.60
N LYS A 858 -27.24 7.16 -16.91
CA LYS A 858 -27.28 6.00 -17.82
C LYS A 858 -26.24 4.94 -17.44
N TYR A 859 -25.03 5.35 -17.08
CA TYR A 859 -23.97 4.43 -16.63
C TYR A 859 -24.33 3.79 -15.28
N TRP A 860 -24.82 4.58 -14.33
CA TRP A 860 -25.33 4.08 -13.05
C TRP A 860 -26.43 3.02 -13.24
N LYS A 861 -27.41 3.28 -14.12
CA LYS A 861 -28.49 2.32 -14.43
C LYS A 861 -27.94 1.00 -15.00
N LYS A 862 -26.98 1.06 -15.93
CA LYS A 862 -26.30 -0.14 -16.47
C LYS A 862 -25.53 -0.91 -15.39
N LEU A 863 -24.84 -0.19 -14.50
CA LEU A 863 -24.05 -0.80 -13.44
C LEU A 863 -24.94 -1.46 -12.37
N MET A 864 -26.04 -0.81 -11.99
CA MET A 864 -27.06 -1.41 -11.13
C MET A 864 -27.69 -2.64 -11.78
N GLN A 865 -27.99 -2.60 -13.07
CA GLN A 865 -28.56 -3.76 -13.78
C GLN A 865 -27.59 -4.95 -13.76
N ARG A 866 -26.29 -4.70 -14.00
CA ARG A 866 -25.25 -5.74 -13.90
C ARG A 866 -25.15 -6.34 -12.51
N ARG A 867 -25.26 -5.53 -11.45
CA ARG A 867 -25.27 -6.01 -10.05
C ARG A 867 -26.53 -6.82 -9.74
N ALA A 868 -27.69 -6.36 -10.19
CA ALA A 868 -28.96 -7.07 -10.04
C ALA A 868 -28.90 -8.44 -10.74
N ASP A 869 -28.40 -8.50 -11.97
CA ASP A 869 -28.27 -9.76 -12.73
C ASP A 869 -27.32 -10.75 -12.00
N GLN A 870 -26.20 -10.28 -11.43
CA GLN A 870 -25.32 -11.13 -10.62
C GLN A 870 -26.04 -11.65 -9.36
N LEU A 871 -26.77 -10.79 -8.65
CA LEU A 871 -27.46 -11.18 -7.42
C LEU A 871 -28.65 -12.11 -7.69
N ILE A 872 -29.30 -12.00 -8.85
CA ILE A 872 -30.32 -12.96 -9.33
C ILE A 872 -29.69 -14.34 -9.55
N GLN A 873 -28.48 -14.39 -10.14
CA GLN A 873 -27.76 -15.64 -10.33
C GLN A 873 -27.30 -16.28 -9.01
N GLU A 874 -26.97 -15.45 -8.00
CA GLU A 874 -26.61 -15.88 -6.65
C GLU A 874 -27.83 -16.20 -5.76
N ASP A 875 -29.06 -15.97 -6.27
CA ASP A 875 -30.32 -16.17 -5.57
C ASP A 875 -30.41 -15.45 -4.20
N LYS A 876 -30.05 -14.16 -4.16
CA LYS A 876 -30.08 -13.34 -2.93
C LYS A 876 -31.19 -12.28 -2.94
N ASP A 877 -31.77 -12.01 -1.77
CA ASP A 877 -32.84 -11.01 -1.59
C ASP A 877 -32.35 -9.56 -1.81
N ASP A 878 -31.04 -9.35 -1.75
CA ASP A 878 -30.40 -8.05 -2.00
C ASP A 878 -30.71 -7.48 -3.39
N VAL A 879 -31.25 -8.26 -4.34
CA VAL A 879 -31.69 -7.81 -5.68
C VAL A 879 -32.80 -6.75 -5.61
N ILE A 880 -33.72 -6.88 -4.65
CA ILE A 880 -35.00 -6.15 -4.64
C ILE A 880 -34.82 -4.63 -4.70
N PRO A 881 -33.98 -4.00 -3.85
CA PRO A 881 -33.75 -2.55 -3.90
C PRO A 881 -33.15 -2.07 -5.23
N TYR A 882 -32.29 -2.89 -5.87
CA TYR A 882 -31.66 -2.51 -7.15
C TYR A 882 -32.67 -2.54 -8.30
N CYS A 883 -33.51 -3.58 -8.41
CA CYS A 883 -34.52 -3.67 -9.47
C CYS A 883 -35.57 -2.57 -9.36
N ILE A 884 -36.00 -2.22 -8.14
CA ILE A 884 -36.92 -1.10 -7.88
C ILE A 884 -36.26 0.23 -8.30
N ALA A 885 -35.00 0.47 -7.93
CA ALA A 885 -34.29 1.70 -8.30
C ALA A 885 -34.08 1.86 -9.82
N ILE A 886 -33.95 0.76 -10.57
CA ILE A 886 -33.82 0.75 -12.04
C ILE A 886 -35.20 0.96 -12.71
N GLY A 887 -36.28 0.55 -12.04
CA GLY A 887 -37.64 0.45 -12.61
C GLY A 887 -37.83 -0.76 -13.54
N ASP A 888 -37.01 -1.81 -13.42
CA ASP A 888 -37.10 -3.01 -14.25
C ASP A 888 -38.05 -4.04 -13.61
N VAL A 889 -39.35 -3.71 -13.66
CA VAL A 889 -40.44 -4.48 -13.05
C VAL A 889 -40.53 -5.89 -13.65
N LYS A 890 -40.28 -6.04 -14.96
CA LYS A 890 -40.31 -7.33 -15.69
C LYS A 890 -39.38 -8.35 -15.07
N LYS A 891 -38.12 -7.97 -14.80
CA LYS A 891 -37.13 -8.86 -14.18
C LYS A 891 -37.47 -9.20 -12.73
N LEU A 892 -37.97 -8.23 -11.96
CA LEU A 892 -38.32 -8.45 -10.56
C LEU A 892 -39.52 -9.39 -10.40
N VAL A 893 -40.55 -9.21 -11.24
CA VAL A 893 -41.70 -10.11 -11.30
C VAL A 893 -41.27 -11.54 -11.66
N HIS A 894 -40.43 -11.69 -12.69
CA HIS A 894 -39.88 -13.00 -13.06
C HIS A 894 -39.06 -13.64 -11.93
N PHE A 895 -38.26 -12.86 -11.20
CA PHE A 895 -37.49 -13.34 -10.05
C PHE A 895 -38.41 -13.93 -8.96
N PHE A 896 -39.45 -13.20 -8.56
CA PHE A 896 -40.42 -13.71 -7.58
C PHE A 896 -41.21 -14.93 -8.09
N MET A 897 -41.59 -14.94 -9.38
CA MET A 897 -42.25 -16.09 -10.00
C MET A 897 -41.36 -17.33 -9.99
N SER A 898 -40.07 -17.19 -10.31
CA SER A 898 -39.12 -18.31 -10.32
C SER A 898 -38.93 -18.97 -8.95
N ARG A 899 -39.20 -18.23 -7.86
CA ARG A 899 -39.17 -18.72 -6.48
C ARG A 899 -40.52 -19.22 -5.96
N GLY A 900 -41.57 -19.15 -6.78
CA GLY A 900 -42.94 -19.46 -6.34
C GLY A 900 -43.58 -18.40 -5.44
N GLN A 901 -42.96 -17.22 -5.29
CA GLN A 901 -43.48 -16.09 -4.51
C GLN A 901 -44.49 -15.27 -5.32
N LEU A 902 -45.55 -15.94 -5.79
CA LEU A 902 -46.51 -15.38 -6.76
C LEU A 902 -47.30 -14.16 -6.23
N LYS A 903 -47.53 -14.09 -4.92
CA LYS A 903 -48.22 -12.94 -4.28
C LYS A 903 -47.38 -11.67 -4.30
N GLU A 904 -46.07 -11.79 -4.09
CA GLU A 904 -45.13 -10.67 -4.13
C GLU A 904 -44.94 -10.20 -5.58
N ALA A 905 -44.89 -11.14 -6.52
CA ALA A 905 -44.89 -10.86 -7.96
C ALA A 905 -46.14 -10.07 -8.39
N LEU A 906 -47.33 -10.46 -7.91
CA LEU A 906 -48.59 -9.78 -8.22
C LEU A 906 -48.59 -8.35 -7.69
N LEU A 907 -48.14 -8.15 -6.45
CA LEU A 907 -48.10 -6.84 -5.81
C LEU A 907 -47.16 -5.88 -6.54
N VAL A 908 -46.01 -6.38 -6.99
CA VAL A 908 -45.05 -5.60 -7.79
C VAL A 908 -45.61 -5.23 -9.16
N ALA A 909 -46.29 -6.17 -9.85
CA ALA A 909 -46.93 -5.91 -11.14
C ALA A 909 -48.07 -4.88 -11.02
N GLN A 910 -48.90 -5.00 -9.98
CA GLN A 910 -49.98 -4.06 -9.72
C GLN A 910 -49.46 -2.66 -9.38
N ALA A 911 -48.45 -2.56 -8.51
CA ALA A 911 -47.82 -1.28 -8.16
C ALA A 911 -47.21 -0.57 -9.39
N ALA A 912 -46.74 -1.33 -10.38
CA ALA A 912 -46.27 -0.79 -11.65
C ALA A 912 -47.42 -0.27 -12.53
N CYS A 913 -48.52 -1.02 -12.65
CA CYS A 913 -49.73 -0.57 -13.38
C CYS A 913 -50.34 0.72 -12.80
N GLU A 914 -50.30 0.86 -11.47
CA GLU A 914 -50.78 2.06 -10.75
C GLU A 914 -49.83 3.27 -10.88
N GLY A 915 -48.65 3.10 -11.50
CA GLY A 915 -47.68 4.17 -11.69
C GLY A 915 -46.83 4.50 -10.46
N ASN A 916 -46.88 3.67 -9.41
CA ASN A 916 -46.12 3.89 -8.17
C ASN A 916 -44.62 3.54 -8.29
N MET A 917 -44.20 2.94 -9.40
CA MET A 917 -42.80 2.63 -9.71
C MET A 917 -42.30 3.41 -10.94
N GLN A 918 -42.19 4.74 -10.84
CA GLN A 918 -41.59 5.54 -11.91
C GLN A 918 -40.05 5.54 -11.85
N PRO A 919 -39.35 5.42 -12.99
CA PRO A 919 -37.91 5.67 -13.05
C PRO A 919 -37.63 7.16 -12.79
N LEU A 920 -36.54 7.47 -12.08
CA LEU A 920 -36.04 8.84 -11.87
C LEU A 920 -35.92 9.59 -13.21
N HIS A 921 -36.84 10.53 -13.47
CA HIS A 921 -36.89 11.31 -14.70
C HIS A 921 -35.76 12.36 -14.73
N VAL A 922 -34.88 12.28 -15.73
CA VAL A 922 -34.11 13.43 -16.20
C VAL A 922 -35.06 14.30 -17.02
N SER A 923 -35.14 15.59 -16.67
CA SER A 923 -35.95 16.57 -17.36
C SER A 923 -35.50 16.74 -18.82
N VAL A 924 -36.38 16.39 -19.75
CA VAL A 924 -36.31 16.81 -21.16
C VAL A 924 -37.40 17.86 -21.36
N PRO A 925 -37.19 18.94 -22.15
CA PRO A 925 -38.18 20.00 -22.31
C PRO A 925 -39.46 19.44 -22.92
N LYS A 926 -40.60 19.89 -22.37
CA LYS A 926 -41.96 19.55 -22.79
C LYS A 926 -42.11 19.60 -24.32
N GLY A 927 -42.32 18.44 -24.94
CA GLY A 927 -42.70 18.30 -26.34
C GLY A 927 -43.08 16.87 -26.69
N ALA A 928 -44.33 16.70 -27.15
CA ALA A 928 -45.01 15.49 -27.66
C ALA A 928 -45.47 14.44 -26.62
N SER A 929 -46.77 14.46 -26.33
CA SER A 929 -47.55 13.55 -25.47
C SER A 929 -47.89 12.22 -26.15
N TYR A 930 -46.88 11.43 -26.57
CA TYR A 930 -47.13 10.21 -27.36
C TYR A 930 -46.44 8.93 -26.84
N SER A 931 -45.99 8.85 -25.58
CA SER A 931 -45.27 7.65 -25.08
C SER A 931 -45.82 6.96 -23.84
N ASP A 932 -46.86 7.46 -23.16
CA ASP A 932 -47.34 6.85 -21.90
C ASP A 932 -48.25 5.62 -22.11
N ASP A 933 -48.95 5.52 -23.23
CA ASP A 933 -49.92 4.43 -23.46
C ASP A 933 -49.24 3.08 -23.78
N ILE A 934 -48.08 3.10 -24.46
CA ILE A 934 -47.34 1.87 -24.83
C ILE A 934 -46.79 1.14 -23.59
N TYR A 935 -46.39 1.88 -22.54
CA TYR A 935 -45.85 1.27 -21.32
C TYR A 935 -46.95 0.65 -20.44
N LYS A 936 -48.18 1.18 -20.44
CA LYS A 936 -49.30 0.64 -19.65
C LYS A 936 -49.80 -0.69 -20.18
N GLU A 937 -49.86 -0.86 -21.50
CA GLU A 937 -50.27 -2.14 -22.13
C GLU A 937 -49.30 -3.28 -21.76
N ASP A 938 -48.00 -2.97 -21.72
CA ASP A 938 -46.92 -3.92 -21.46
C ASP A 938 -46.87 -4.41 -19.99
N TYR A 939 -47.32 -3.59 -19.03
CA TYR A 939 -47.45 -3.99 -17.61
C TYR A 939 -48.76 -4.74 -17.33
N ASN A 940 -49.85 -4.39 -18.01
CA ASN A 940 -51.10 -5.14 -17.92
C ASN A 940 -50.92 -6.58 -18.41
N GLU A 941 -50.17 -6.80 -19.49
CA GLU A 941 -49.85 -8.15 -19.97
C GLU A 941 -49.08 -8.97 -18.92
N LEU A 942 -48.13 -8.36 -18.21
CA LEU A 942 -47.43 -9.02 -17.09
C LEU A 942 -48.35 -9.34 -15.92
N LEU A 943 -49.23 -8.41 -15.55
CA LEU A 943 -50.21 -8.61 -14.49
C LEU A 943 -51.14 -9.78 -14.85
N HIS A 944 -51.61 -9.84 -16.11
CA HIS A 944 -52.36 -10.96 -16.65
C HIS A 944 -51.59 -12.28 -16.54
N LYS A 945 -50.31 -12.28 -16.90
CA LYS A 945 -49.47 -13.48 -16.83
C LYS A 945 -49.26 -13.98 -15.39
N VAL A 946 -48.91 -13.08 -14.46
CA VAL A 946 -48.68 -13.44 -13.05
C VAL A 946 -49.95 -13.96 -12.39
N SER A 947 -51.07 -13.28 -12.63
CA SER A 947 -52.35 -13.69 -12.06
C SER A 947 -52.85 -14.99 -12.67
N LYS A 948 -52.59 -15.25 -13.96
CA LYS A 948 -52.88 -16.55 -14.59
C LYS A 948 -52.08 -17.67 -13.95
N GLU A 949 -50.78 -17.52 -13.76
CA GLU A 949 -49.95 -18.53 -13.08
C GLU A 949 -50.37 -18.73 -11.61
N LEU A 950 -50.76 -17.65 -10.92
CA LEU A 950 -51.32 -17.71 -9.56
C LEU A 950 -52.68 -18.43 -9.53
N ALA A 951 -53.55 -18.18 -10.50
CA ALA A 951 -54.85 -18.83 -10.63
C ALA A 951 -54.69 -20.33 -10.94
N GLU A 952 -53.77 -20.69 -11.84
CA GLU A 952 -53.42 -22.09 -12.13
C GLU A 952 -52.90 -22.80 -10.88
N TRP A 953 -52.02 -22.15 -10.09
CA TRP A 953 -51.54 -22.69 -8.82
C TRP A 953 -52.68 -22.92 -7.81
N TYR A 954 -53.57 -21.93 -7.63
CA TYR A 954 -54.74 -22.08 -6.75
C TYR A 954 -55.70 -23.17 -7.20
N PHE A 955 -55.88 -23.33 -8.52
CA PHE A 955 -56.73 -24.37 -9.08
C PHE A 955 -56.12 -25.78 -8.88
N GLN A 956 -54.80 -25.93 -9.05
CA GLN A 956 -54.09 -27.17 -8.74
C GLN A 956 -54.16 -27.53 -7.24
N ASP A 957 -54.20 -26.54 -6.35
CA ASP A 957 -54.42 -26.71 -4.90
C ASP A 957 -55.90 -27.01 -4.54
N GLY A 958 -56.79 -27.12 -5.54
CA GLY A 958 -58.21 -27.42 -5.34
C GLY A 958 -59.08 -26.22 -4.93
N ARG A 959 -58.57 -24.98 -5.04
CA ARG A 959 -59.28 -23.75 -4.64
C ARG A 959 -59.80 -22.97 -5.84
N ALA A 960 -60.83 -23.51 -6.51
CA ALA A 960 -61.39 -22.94 -7.73
C ALA A 960 -61.92 -21.50 -7.57
N VAL A 961 -62.51 -21.17 -6.43
CA VAL A 961 -63.04 -19.82 -6.15
C VAL A 961 -61.93 -18.76 -6.13
N LEU A 962 -60.79 -19.07 -5.48
CA LEU A 962 -59.66 -18.13 -5.44
C LEU A 962 -59.01 -17.96 -6.81
N ALA A 963 -58.95 -19.02 -7.62
CA ALA A 963 -58.49 -18.96 -9.00
C ALA A 963 -59.40 -18.06 -9.85
N ALA A 964 -60.72 -18.20 -9.71
CA ALA A 964 -61.69 -17.34 -10.38
C ALA A 964 -61.57 -15.86 -9.94
N CYS A 965 -61.39 -15.60 -8.64
CA CYS A 965 -61.16 -14.25 -8.13
C CYS A 965 -59.89 -13.61 -8.73
N CYS A 966 -58.83 -14.39 -8.97
CA CYS A 966 -57.61 -13.88 -9.62
C CYS A 966 -57.87 -13.42 -11.06
N HIS A 967 -58.70 -14.14 -11.82
CA HIS A 967 -59.08 -13.74 -13.19
C HIS A 967 -60.07 -12.58 -13.23
N LEU A 968 -61.01 -12.51 -12.28
CA LEU A 968 -61.94 -11.38 -12.12
C LEU A 968 -61.22 -10.09 -11.76
N ALA A 969 -60.15 -10.17 -10.94
CA ALA A 969 -59.34 -9.01 -10.59
C ALA A 969 -58.67 -8.33 -11.79
N ILE A 970 -58.60 -9.02 -12.95
CA ILE A 970 -58.05 -8.49 -14.20
C ILE A 970 -59.10 -8.46 -15.32
N ASP A 971 -60.37 -8.49 -14.95
CA ASP A 971 -61.51 -8.37 -15.87
C ASP A 971 -61.58 -9.48 -16.96
N ASN A 972 -60.92 -10.63 -16.73
CA ASN A 972 -61.03 -11.79 -17.62
C ASN A 972 -62.20 -12.68 -17.19
N ILE A 973 -63.39 -12.24 -17.56
CA ILE A 973 -64.68 -12.82 -17.16
C ILE A 973 -64.86 -14.24 -17.72
N GLU A 974 -64.44 -14.49 -18.97
CA GLU A 974 -64.58 -15.79 -19.62
C GLU A 974 -63.80 -16.89 -18.90
N LEU A 975 -62.53 -16.63 -18.55
CA LEU A 975 -61.71 -17.60 -17.82
C LEU A 975 -62.18 -17.76 -16.37
N ALA A 976 -62.58 -16.69 -15.70
CA ALA A 976 -63.13 -16.79 -14.35
C ALA A 976 -64.35 -17.73 -14.29
N MET A 977 -65.28 -17.55 -15.22
CA MET A 977 -66.47 -18.39 -15.35
C MET A 977 -66.10 -19.83 -15.71
N ALA A 978 -65.16 -20.03 -16.63
CA ALA A 978 -64.69 -21.37 -17.00
C ALA A 978 -64.07 -22.14 -15.82
N TYR A 979 -63.30 -21.47 -14.94
CA TYR A 979 -62.69 -22.11 -13.77
C TYR A 979 -63.71 -22.42 -12.66
N LEU A 980 -64.75 -21.60 -12.48
CA LEU A 980 -65.87 -21.91 -11.57
C LEU A 980 -66.67 -23.11 -12.07
N ILE A 981 -66.99 -23.16 -13.37
CA ILE A 981 -67.72 -24.27 -13.99
C ILE A 981 -66.90 -25.56 -13.93
N ARG A 982 -65.60 -25.50 -14.27
CA ARG A 982 -64.68 -26.66 -14.16
C ARG A 982 -64.45 -27.11 -12.71
N GLY A 983 -64.54 -26.19 -11.76
CA GLY A 983 -64.50 -26.47 -10.32
C GLY A 983 -65.81 -27.03 -9.74
N ASN A 984 -66.86 -27.17 -10.54
CA ASN A 984 -68.22 -27.58 -10.13
C ASN A 984 -68.91 -26.63 -9.13
N GLU A 985 -68.52 -25.35 -9.12
CA GLU A 985 -69.15 -24.28 -8.32
C GLU A 985 -70.19 -23.52 -9.16
N LEU A 986 -71.20 -24.25 -9.64
CA LEU A 986 -72.18 -23.76 -10.62
C LEU A 986 -73.09 -22.66 -10.04
N GLU A 987 -73.47 -22.77 -8.76
CA GLU A 987 -74.32 -21.79 -8.09
C GLU A 987 -73.62 -20.42 -8.00
N LEU A 988 -72.31 -20.44 -7.70
CA LEU A 988 -71.50 -19.23 -7.63
C LEU A 988 -71.25 -18.64 -9.02
N ALA A 989 -71.01 -19.48 -10.03
CA ALA A 989 -70.87 -19.04 -11.42
C ALA A 989 -72.11 -18.29 -11.90
N VAL A 990 -73.32 -18.80 -11.64
CA VAL A 990 -74.57 -18.14 -12.00
C VAL A 990 -74.75 -16.81 -11.27
N CYS A 991 -74.45 -16.76 -9.96
CA CYS A 991 -74.50 -15.51 -9.18
C CYS A 991 -73.53 -14.45 -9.71
N VAL A 992 -72.30 -14.85 -10.06
CA VAL A 992 -71.28 -13.94 -10.60
C VAL A 992 -71.66 -13.49 -12.00
N GLY A 993 -72.08 -14.40 -12.87
CA GLY A 993 -72.50 -14.10 -14.24
C GLY A 993 -73.70 -13.15 -14.33
N THR A 994 -74.71 -13.32 -13.46
CA THR A 994 -75.87 -12.42 -13.40
C THR A 994 -75.49 -11.00 -12.96
N VAL A 995 -74.48 -10.84 -12.11
CA VAL A 995 -73.98 -9.52 -11.69
C VAL A 995 -73.12 -8.86 -12.77
N LEU A 996 -72.35 -9.65 -13.54
CA LEU A 996 -71.45 -9.15 -14.58
C LEU A 996 -72.15 -8.77 -15.90
N GLY A 997 -73.38 -9.23 -16.13
CA GLY A 997 -74.22 -8.79 -17.25
C GLY A 997 -73.85 -9.42 -18.61
N GLU A 998 -74.00 -8.66 -19.69
CA GLU A 998 -73.94 -9.17 -21.09
C GLU A 998 -72.61 -9.87 -21.44
N SER A 999 -71.49 -9.45 -20.86
CA SER A 999 -70.16 -10.01 -21.14
C SER A 999 -69.98 -11.45 -20.63
N ALA A 1000 -70.71 -11.84 -19.59
CA ALA A 1000 -70.71 -13.20 -19.04
C ALA A 1000 -71.88 -14.06 -19.56
N ALA A 1001 -72.78 -13.49 -20.37
CA ALA A 1001 -74.05 -14.13 -20.71
C ALA A 1001 -73.89 -15.54 -21.33
N PRO A 1002 -72.98 -15.80 -22.30
CA PRO A 1002 -72.83 -17.13 -22.88
C PRO A 1002 -72.39 -18.19 -21.84
N ALA A 1003 -71.44 -17.86 -20.98
CA ALA A 1003 -70.96 -18.75 -19.92
C ALA A 1003 -72.00 -18.93 -18.80
N THR A 1004 -72.79 -17.89 -18.52
CA THR A 1004 -73.89 -17.93 -17.56
C THR A 1004 -75.03 -18.81 -18.08
N HIS A 1005 -75.37 -18.71 -19.37
CA HIS A 1005 -76.37 -19.59 -20.00
C HIS A 1005 -75.91 -21.05 -19.96
N TYR A 1006 -74.63 -21.32 -20.23
CA TYR A 1006 -74.08 -22.66 -20.13
C TYR A 1006 -74.05 -23.19 -18.69
N ALA A 1007 -73.71 -22.36 -17.70
CA ALA A 1007 -73.77 -22.73 -16.28
C ALA A 1007 -75.22 -22.98 -15.82
N LEU A 1008 -76.18 -22.17 -16.27
CA LEU A 1008 -77.61 -22.35 -16.03
C LEU A 1008 -78.12 -23.63 -16.68
N GLU A 1009 -77.66 -23.96 -17.89
CA GLU A 1009 -77.99 -25.22 -18.56
C GLU A 1009 -77.45 -26.43 -17.79
N LEU A 1010 -76.18 -26.41 -17.38
CA LEU A 1010 -75.57 -27.49 -16.59
C LEU A 1010 -76.22 -27.63 -15.22
N LEU A 1011 -76.58 -26.52 -14.57
CA LEU A 1011 -77.30 -26.51 -13.31
C LEU A 1011 -78.72 -27.07 -13.49
N ALA A 1012 -79.42 -26.67 -14.56
CA ALA A 1012 -80.74 -27.21 -14.90
C ALA A 1012 -80.65 -28.72 -15.18
N ARG A 1013 -79.65 -29.19 -15.95
CA ARG A 1013 -79.40 -30.63 -16.18
C ARG A 1013 -79.09 -31.38 -14.88
N LYS A 1014 -78.28 -30.80 -13.98
CA LYS A 1014 -78.01 -31.37 -12.64
C LYS A 1014 -79.31 -31.48 -11.83
N CYS A 1015 -80.17 -30.47 -11.86
CA CYS A 1015 -81.51 -30.52 -11.24
C CYS A 1015 -82.42 -31.57 -11.90
N MET A 1016 -82.36 -31.74 -13.23
CA MET A 1016 -83.14 -32.74 -13.97
C MET A 1016 -82.72 -34.18 -13.61
N MET A 1017 -81.42 -34.47 -13.57
CA MET A 1017 -80.91 -35.79 -13.19
C MET A 1017 -81.30 -36.19 -11.76
N ILE A 1018 -81.31 -35.23 -10.83
CA ILE A 1018 -81.79 -35.46 -9.45
C ILE A 1018 -83.27 -35.84 -9.44
N SER A 1019 -84.07 -35.28 -10.35
CA SER A 1019 -85.51 -35.55 -10.47
C SER A 1019 -85.84 -36.96 -10.99
N VAL A 1020 -84.90 -37.67 -11.63
CA VAL A 1020 -85.06 -39.07 -12.06
C VAL A 1020 -84.86 -40.04 -10.89
N CYS A 1021 -84.00 -39.71 -9.92
CA CYS A 1021 -83.82 -40.52 -8.71
C CYS A 1021 -84.89 -40.26 -7.64
N PHE A 1022 -85.46 -39.05 -7.59
CA PHE A 1022 -86.52 -38.68 -6.64
C PHE A 1022 -87.53 -37.71 -7.31
N PRO A 1023 -88.79 -38.14 -7.57
CA PRO A 1023 -89.78 -37.28 -8.19
C PRO A 1023 -90.27 -36.23 -7.17
N CYS A 1024 -89.80 -34.99 -7.29
CA CYS A 1024 -90.29 -33.87 -6.48
C CYS A 1024 -90.60 -32.67 -7.37
N VAL A 1025 -91.85 -32.18 -7.28
CA VAL A 1025 -92.40 -31.07 -8.07
C VAL A 1025 -91.54 -29.79 -7.98
N GLY A 1026 -90.82 -29.60 -6.87
CA GLY A 1026 -89.98 -28.42 -6.64
C GLY A 1026 -88.78 -28.30 -7.59
N TYR A 1027 -88.08 -29.39 -7.89
CA TYR A 1027 -86.87 -29.34 -8.73
C TYR A 1027 -87.21 -29.19 -10.23
N ARG A 1028 -88.37 -29.70 -10.66
CA ARG A 1028 -88.92 -29.46 -12.01
C ARG A 1028 -89.19 -27.97 -12.25
N ASN A 1029 -89.88 -27.32 -11.31
CA ASN A 1029 -90.18 -25.89 -11.42
C ASN A 1029 -88.89 -25.07 -11.41
N LEU A 1030 -87.93 -25.42 -10.55
CA LEU A 1030 -86.64 -24.73 -10.48
C LEU A 1030 -85.84 -24.87 -11.79
N ALA A 1031 -85.82 -26.06 -12.41
CA ALA A 1031 -85.14 -26.25 -13.70
C ALA A 1031 -85.79 -25.45 -14.84
N ALA A 1032 -87.13 -25.36 -14.86
CA ALA A 1032 -87.86 -24.52 -15.81
C ALA A 1032 -87.58 -23.03 -15.58
N ASP A 1033 -87.62 -22.57 -14.32
CA ASP A 1033 -87.34 -21.18 -13.96
C ASP A 1033 -85.90 -20.79 -14.32
N LEU A 1034 -84.92 -21.68 -14.11
CA LEU A 1034 -83.51 -21.47 -14.49
C LEU A 1034 -83.32 -21.39 -16.02
N LEU A 1035 -84.03 -22.22 -16.80
CA LEU A 1035 -83.98 -22.17 -18.26
C LEU A 1035 -84.70 -20.96 -18.85
N LEU A 1036 -85.74 -20.46 -18.18
CA LEU A 1036 -86.44 -19.22 -18.57
C LEU A 1036 -85.59 -17.96 -18.35
N MET A 1037 -84.51 -18.03 -17.57
CA MET A 1037 -83.56 -16.91 -17.42
C MET A 1037 -82.65 -16.69 -18.63
N ILE A 1038 -82.62 -17.62 -19.60
CA ILE A 1038 -81.81 -17.53 -20.81
C ILE A 1038 -82.67 -17.01 -21.98
N PRO A 1039 -82.21 -16.03 -22.78
CA PRO A 1039 -82.90 -15.57 -23.99
C PRO A 1039 -82.82 -16.58 -25.16
N ASP A 1040 -83.86 -16.64 -26.01
CA ASP A 1040 -83.99 -17.54 -27.18
C ASP A 1040 -83.93 -19.05 -26.89
N ASN A 1041 -84.69 -19.46 -25.87
CA ASN A 1041 -84.55 -20.78 -25.25
C ASN A 1041 -85.62 -21.82 -25.58
N GLU A 1042 -86.41 -21.59 -26.63
CA GLU A 1042 -87.52 -22.48 -27.01
C GLU A 1042 -87.07 -23.94 -27.15
N LEU A 1043 -85.92 -24.18 -27.79
CA LEU A 1043 -85.42 -25.54 -28.00
C LEU A 1043 -85.03 -26.26 -26.69
N HIS A 1044 -84.45 -25.56 -25.72
CA HIS A 1044 -84.05 -26.13 -24.43
C HIS A 1044 -85.27 -26.40 -23.52
N LEU A 1045 -86.28 -25.53 -23.57
CA LEU A 1045 -87.56 -25.74 -22.89
C LEU A 1045 -88.32 -26.92 -23.51
N ILE A 1046 -88.26 -27.07 -24.84
CA ILE A 1046 -88.85 -28.22 -25.53
C ILE A 1046 -88.17 -29.52 -25.14
N LYS A 1047 -86.83 -29.54 -25.03
CA LYS A 1047 -86.08 -30.69 -24.51
C LYS A 1047 -86.49 -31.05 -23.07
N LEU A 1048 -86.68 -30.05 -22.20
CA LEU A 1048 -87.20 -30.24 -20.84
C LEU A 1048 -88.59 -30.90 -20.86
N CYS A 1049 -89.52 -30.39 -21.67
CA CYS A 1049 -90.88 -30.91 -21.78
C CYS A 1049 -90.96 -32.31 -22.42
N ALA A 1050 -90.14 -32.57 -23.42
CA ALA A 1050 -90.06 -33.87 -24.10
C ALA A 1050 -89.56 -34.97 -23.16
N PHE A 1051 -88.54 -34.68 -22.35
CA PHE A 1051 -87.88 -35.67 -21.49
C PHE A 1051 -88.67 -36.03 -20.20
N TYR A 1052 -89.62 -35.19 -19.77
CA TYR A 1052 -90.36 -35.42 -18.51
C TYR A 1052 -91.41 -36.56 -18.63
N PRO A 1053 -91.33 -37.64 -17.82
CA PRO A 1053 -92.31 -38.73 -17.81
C PRO A 1053 -93.47 -38.39 -16.87
N GLY A 1054 -94.51 -37.72 -17.39
CA GLY A 1054 -95.67 -37.31 -16.61
C GLY A 1054 -97.01 -37.55 -17.29
N CYS A 1055 -98.09 -37.40 -16.53
CA CYS A 1055 -99.47 -37.41 -17.02
C CYS A 1055 -99.70 -36.24 -17.99
N THR A 1056 -100.68 -36.34 -18.91
CA THR A 1056 -101.00 -35.26 -19.86
C THR A 1056 -101.30 -33.92 -19.18
N GLU A 1057 -101.98 -33.95 -18.03
CA GLU A 1057 -102.26 -32.77 -17.21
C GLU A 1057 -100.99 -32.12 -16.64
N GLU A 1058 -100.03 -32.93 -16.19
CA GLU A 1058 -98.76 -32.44 -15.67
C GLU A 1058 -97.87 -31.88 -16.77
N ILE A 1059 -97.92 -32.44 -17.97
CA ILE A 1059 -97.20 -31.95 -19.15
C ILE A 1059 -97.81 -30.63 -19.62
N ASN A 1060 -99.14 -30.52 -19.65
CA ASN A 1060 -99.82 -29.27 -19.96
C ASN A 1060 -99.49 -28.16 -18.93
N ASP A 1061 -99.41 -28.46 -17.63
CA ASP A 1061 -98.94 -27.49 -16.61
C ASP A 1061 -97.48 -27.05 -16.85
N LEU A 1062 -96.64 -27.92 -17.41
CA LEU A 1062 -95.27 -27.54 -17.81
C LEU A 1062 -95.28 -26.68 -19.07
N HIS A 1063 -96.09 -27.04 -20.06
CA HIS A 1063 -96.25 -26.31 -21.31
C HIS A 1063 -96.76 -24.89 -21.05
N ASP A 1064 -97.78 -24.73 -20.19
CA ASP A 1064 -98.31 -23.43 -19.80
C ASP A 1064 -97.24 -22.53 -19.16
N LYS A 1065 -96.42 -23.09 -18.25
CA LYS A 1065 -95.30 -22.34 -17.63
C LYS A 1065 -94.19 -22.00 -18.63
N CYS A 1066 -93.89 -22.91 -19.56
CA CYS A 1066 -92.90 -22.70 -20.60
C CYS A 1066 -93.44 -21.88 -21.80
N LYS A 1067 -94.72 -21.47 -21.77
CA LYS A 1067 -95.44 -20.80 -22.86
C LYS A 1067 -95.45 -21.59 -24.19
N LEU A 1068 -95.53 -22.91 -24.10
CA LEU A 1068 -95.66 -23.81 -25.25
C LEU A 1068 -97.13 -24.17 -25.48
N PRO A 1069 -97.53 -24.51 -26.73
CA PRO A 1069 -98.91 -24.91 -27.03
C PRO A 1069 -99.30 -26.19 -26.28
N THR A 1070 -100.60 -26.41 -26.07
CA THR A 1070 -101.09 -27.62 -25.42
C THR A 1070 -100.73 -28.87 -26.23
N VAL A 1071 -100.68 -30.03 -25.57
CA VAL A 1071 -100.29 -31.30 -26.22
C VAL A 1071 -101.17 -31.64 -27.45
N GLU A 1072 -102.45 -31.25 -27.43
CA GLU A 1072 -103.41 -31.47 -28.52
C GLU A 1072 -103.21 -30.49 -29.69
N GLU A 1073 -102.92 -29.22 -29.42
CA GLU A 1073 -102.57 -28.22 -30.42
C GLU A 1073 -101.22 -28.54 -31.09
N CYS A 1074 -100.25 -29.05 -30.32
CA CYS A 1074 -98.98 -29.53 -30.87
C CYS A 1074 -99.17 -30.66 -31.89
N MET A 1075 -100.13 -31.56 -31.66
CA MET A 1075 -100.42 -32.63 -32.63
C MET A 1075 -100.93 -32.06 -33.97
N GLN A 1076 -101.86 -31.10 -33.91
CA GLN A 1076 -102.38 -30.45 -35.12
C GLN A 1076 -101.30 -29.65 -35.85
N LEU A 1077 -100.45 -28.94 -35.11
CA LEU A 1077 -99.33 -28.18 -35.66
C LEU A 1077 -98.30 -29.11 -36.31
N ALA A 1078 -98.02 -30.28 -35.71
CA ALA A 1078 -97.13 -31.29 -36.30
C ALA A 1078 -97.66 -31.81 -37.64
N GLU A 1079 -98.96 -32.10 -37.74
CA GLU A 1079 -99.59 -32.58 -38.96
C GLU A 1079 -99.61 -31.50 -40.06
N THR A 1080 -99.83 -30.24 -39.71
CA THR A 1080 -99.73 -29.12 -40.68
C THR A 1080 -98.30 -28.89 -41.15
N ALA A 1081 -97.31 -28.95 -40.25
CA ALA A 1081 -95.90 -28.80 -40.60
C ALA A 1081 -95.40 -29.95 -41.46
N HIS A 1082 -95.93 -31.16 -41.27
CA HIS A 1082 -95.65 -32.31 -42.12
C HIS A 1082 -96.21 -32.14 -43.53
N ALA A 1083 -97.38 -31.51 -43.67
CA ALA A 1083 -97.97 -31.20 -44.97
C ALA A 1083 -97.19 -30.11 -45.74
N ASP A 1084 -96.54 -29.20 -45.01
CA ASP A 1084 -95.70 -28.13 -45.56
C ASP A 1084 -94.22 -28.54 -45.78
N ASP A 1085 -93.89 -29.83 -45.62
CA ASP A 1085 -92.55 -30.43 -45.79
C ASP A 1085 -91.46 -29.85 -44.86
N ASN A 1086 -91.85 -29.19 -43.75
CA ASN A 1086 -90.91 -28.66 -42.76
C ASN A 1086 -90.63 -29.70 -41.66
N ILE A 1087 -89.65 -30.55 -41.91
CA ILE A 1087 -89.37 -31.73 -41.11
C ILE A 1087 -88.87 -31.39 -39.69
N PHE A 1088 -88.11 -30.31 -39.51
CA PHE A 1088 -87.60 -29.91 -38.20
C PHE A 1088 -88.73 -29.49 -37.25
N GLU A 1089 -89.65 -28.64 -37.71
CA GLU A 1089 -90.84 -28.26 -36.93
C GLU A 1089 -91.78 -29.45 -36.75
N THR A 1090 -91.87 -30.34 -37.74
CA THR A 1090 -92.64 -31.59 -37.62
C THR A 1090 -92.14 -32.47 -36.47
N VAL A 1091 -90.83 -32.75 -36.42
CA VAL A 1091 -90.21 -33.55 -35.34
C VAL A 1091 -90.36 -32.86 -33.99
N LYS A 1092 -90.15 -31.53 -33.94
CA LYS A 1092 -90.31 -30.69 -32.76
C LYS A 1092 -91.72 -30.75 -32.15
N TYR A 1093 -92.77 -30.59 -32.97
CA TYR A 1093 -94.15 -30.64 -32.46
C TYR A 1093 -94.62 -32.06 -32.15
N TYR A 1094 -94.17 -33.09 -32.90
CA TYR A 1094 -94.48 -34.47 -32.54
C TYR A 1094 -93.87 -34.88 -31.20
N LEU A 1095 -92.65 -34.44 -30.88
CA LEU A 1095 -92.00 -34.66 -29.58
C LEU A 1095 -92.81 -34.12 -28.38
N LEU A 1096 -93.54 -33.02 -28.60
CA LEU A 1096 -94.41 -32.38 -27.61
C LEU A 1096 -95.83 -32.94 -27.58
N SER A 1097 -96.17 -33.82 -28.52
CA SER A 1097 -97.51 -34.40 -28.67
C SER A 1097 -97.70 -35.65 -27.81
N GLN A 1098 -98.93 -36.19 -27.80
CA GLN A 1098 -99.26 -37.44 -27.11
C GLN A 1098 -98.55 -38.67 -27.70
N GLU A 1099 -98.11 -38.58 -28.97
CA GLU A 1099 -97.50 -39.67 -29.74
C GLU A 1099 -96.13 -39.25 -30.32
N PRO A 1100 -95.08 -39.10 -29.48
CA PRO A 1100 -93.74 -38.74 -29.94
C PRO A 1100 -93.11 -39.79 -30.88
N GLU A 1101 -93.65 -41.01 -30.89
CA GLU A 1101 -93.19 -42.13 -31.72
C GLU A 1101 -93.31 -41.84 -33.23
N LYS A 1102 -94.30 -41.02 -33.65
CA LYS A 1102 -94.48 -40.64 -35.05
C LYS A 1102 -93.35 -39.76 -35.58
N ALA A 1103 -92.64 -39.04 -34.71
CA ALA A 1103 -91.47 -38.25 -35.07
C ALA A 1103 -90.30 -39.11 -35.55
N LEU A 1104 -90.16 -40.33 -35.01
CA LEU A 1104 -89.00 -41.19 -35.23
C LEU A 1104 -88.87 -41.66 -36.70
N PRO A 1105 -89.90 -42.27 -37.35
CA PRO A 1105 -89.79 -42.68 -38.75
C PRO A 1105 -89.63 -41.50 -39.71
N ILE A 1106 -90.24 -40.34 -39.41
CA ILE A 1106 -90.14 -39.11 -40.22
C ILE A 1106 -88.73 -38.50 -40.11
N GLY A 1107 -88.18 -38.44 -38.89
CA GLY A 1107 -86.81 -38.01 -38.65
C GLY A 1107 -85.80 -38.97 -39.27
N ILE A 1108 -85.98 -40.29 -39.14
CA ILE A 1108 -85.08 -41.29 -39.74
C ILE A 1108 -85.15 -41.27 -41.27
N SER A 1109 -86.34 -41.08 -41.88
CA SER A 1109 -86.44 -40.98 -43.34
C SER A 1109 -85.71 -39.74 -43.86
N PHE A 1110 -85.85 -38.61 -43.17
CA PHE A 1110 -85.11 -37.38 -43.48
C PHE A 1110 -83.59 -37.57 -43.37
N VAL A 1111 -83.12 -38.15 -42.26
CA VAL A 1111 -81.70 -38.45 -42.07
C VAL A 1111 -81.22 -39.42 -43.15
N LYS A 1112 -82.01 -40.42 -43.52
CA LYS A 1112 -81.67 -41.40 -44.56
C LYS A 1112 -81.62 -40.79 -45.97
N GLU A 1113 -82.55 -39.91 -46.32
CA GLU A 1113 -82.54 -39.21 -47.62
C GLU A 1113 -81.37 -38.23 -47.73
N TYR A 1114 -81.08 -37.46 -46.67
CA TYR A 1114 -79.96 -36.53 -46.67
C TYR A 1114 -78.59 -37.22 -46.62
N ILE A 1115 -78.42 -38.30 -45.84
CA ILE A 1115 -77.18 -39.11 -45.85
C ILE A 1115 -76.97 -39.79 -47.21
N SER A 1116 -78.03 -40.05 -47.97
CA SER A 1116 -77.95 -40.59 -49.34
C SER A 1116 -77.58 -39.54 -50.39
N SER A 1117 -77.58 -38.25 -50.03
CA SER A 1117 -77.13 -37.14 -50.87
C SER A 1117 -75.62 -36.88 -50.69
N SER A 1118 -74.96 -36.26 -51.66
CA SER A 1118 -73.50 -36.01 -51.63
C SER A 1118 -73.07 -34.77 -50.83
N ASP A 1119 -74.01 -33.93 -50.39
CA ASP A 1119 -73.76 -32.63 -49.76
C ASP A 1119 -74.30 -32.55 -48.30
N TRP A 1120 -74.18 -33.62 -47.52
CA TRP A 1120 -74.59 -33.60 -46.10
C TRP A 1120 -73.47 -33.13 -45.16
N THR A 1121 -73.82 -32.37 -44.13
CA THR A 1121 -72.91 -31.94 -43.04
C THR A 1121 -73.50 -32.30 -41.68
N LEU A 1122 -72.65 -32.56 -40.67
CA LEU A 1122 -73.13 -32.90 -39.32
C LEU A 1122 -74.08 -31.82 -38.77
N ASP A 1123 -73.80 -30.54 -39.03
CA ASP A 1123 -74.62 -29.41 -38.57
C ASP A 1123 -76.04 -29.40 -39.16
N THR A 1124 -76.25 -30.00 -40.34
CA THR A 1124 -77.59 -30.12 -40.95
C THR A 1124 -78.43 -31.26 -40.34
N ILE A 1125 -77.78 -32.32 -39.87
CA ILE A 1125 -78.44 -33.52 -39.33
C ILE A 1125 -78.54 -33.45 -37.80
N TYR A 1126 -77.56 -32.84 -37.14
CA TYR A 1126 -77.41 -32.79 -35.70
C TYR A 1126 -78.63 -32.21 -34.98
N PRO A 1127 -79.27 -31.10 -35.40
CA PRO A 1127 -80.45 -30.58 -34.71
C PRO A 1127 -81.62 -31.56 -34.68
N VAL A 1128 -81.80 -32.34 -35.75
CA VAL A 1128 -82.84 -33.38 -35.83
C VAL A 1128 -82.44 -34.60 -35.00
N LEU A 1129 -81.18 -35.06 -35.07
CA LEU A 1129 -80.68 -36.16 -34.25
C LEU A 1129 -80.69 -35.86 -32.74
N ASP A 1130 -80.32 -34.64 -32.37
CA ASP A 1130 -80.33 -34.14 -31.01
C ASP A 1130 -81.76 -34.15 -30.46
N LEU A 1131 -82.74 -33.63 -31.22
CA LEU A 1131 -84.16 -33.74 -30.87
C LEU A 1131 -84.66 -35.19 -30.75
N LEU A 1132 -84.24 -36.09 -31.65
CA LEU A 1132 -84.59 -37.51 -31.60
C LEU A 1132 -84.03 -38.20 -30.33
N SER A 1133 -82.91 -37.71 -29.77
CA SER A 1133 -82.32 -38.27 -28.53
C SER A 1133 -83.17 -38.03 -27.29
N TYR A 1134 -84.09 -37.07 -27.31
CA TYR A 1134 -85.02 -36.76 -26.22
C TYR A 1134 -86.38 -37.47 -26.37
N ILE A 1135 -86.53 -38.40 -27.32
CA ILE A 1135 -87.74 -39.24 -27.41
C ILE A 1135 -87.82 -40.16 -26.18
N ARG A 1136 -89.00 -40.20 -25.56
CA ARG A 1136 -89.30 -41.10 -24.43
C ARG A 1136 -89.15 -42.55 -24.87
N THR A 1137 -88.14 -43.24 -24.33
CA THR A 1137 -87.81 -44.63 -24.68
C THR A 1137 -88.79 -45.67 -24.12
N GLU A 1138 -89.64 -45.29 -23.16
CA GLU A 1138 -90.54 -46.22 -22.46
C GLU A 1138 -91.66 -46.82 -23.32
N LYS A 1139 -92.05 -46.19 -24.44
CA LYS A 1139 -93.10 -46.73 -25.35
C LYS A 1139 -92.57 -47.32 -26.67
N LEU A 1140 -91.36 -46.97 -27.10
CA LEU A 1140 -90.69 -47.57 -28.27
C LEU A 1140 -90.30 -49.06 -28.08
N LEU A 1141 -90.29 -49.54 -26.83
CA LEU A 1141 -89.98 -50.94 -26.48
C LEU A 1141 -91.15 -51.93 -26.70
N LEU A 1142 -92.38 -51.46 -26.98
CA LEU A 1142 -93.58 -52.32 -27.01
C LEU A 1142 -93.86 -53.04 -28.34
N HIS A 1143 -93.24 -52.65 -29.47
CA HIS A 1143 -93.59 -53.19 -30.80
C HIS A 1143 -92.68 -54.32 -31.35
N THR A 1144 -91.69 -54.79 -30.61
CA THR A 1144 -90.88 -55.98 -30.97
C THR A 1144 -90.77 -57.02 -29.85
N CYS A 1145 -91.81 -57.12 -29.01
CA CYS A 1145 -91.90 -58.14 -27.94
C CYS A 1145 -92.98 -59.21 -28.19
N THR A 1146 -93.29 -59.52 -29.45
CA THR A 1146 -94.03 -60.73 -29.85
C THR A 1146 -93.39 -61.38 -31.08
N ASP A 1147 -92.15 -61.82 -30.94
CA ASP A 1147 -91.67 -63.07 -31.56
C ASP A 1147 -90.33 -63.45 -30.94
N LEU A 1148 -90.23 -64.72 -30.54
CA LEU A 1148 -89.04 -65.42 -30.06
C LEU A 1148 -88.59 -65.14 -28.61
N ASN A 1149 -89.22 -65.89 -27.71
CA ASN A 1149 -88.52 -66.60 -26.64
C ASN A 1149 -87.19 -67.17 -27.14
N GLY A 1150 -86.07 -66.80 -26.52
CA GLY A 1150 -84.83 -67.54 -26.71
C GLY A 1150 -83.57 -66.83 -26.25
N LYS A 1151 -83.30 -66.91 -24.93
CA LYS A 1151 -81.99 -66.75 -24.28
C LYS A 1151 -81.32 -65.37 -24.40
N ASN A 1152 -81.07 -64.75 -23.26
CA ASN A 1152 -79.78 -64.11 -23.02
C ASN A 1152 -79.44 -64.14 -21.53
N ASP A 1153 -78.45 -64.98 -21.23
CA ASP A 1153 -77.58 -64.83 -20.07
C ASP A 1153 -76.85 -63.48 -20.12
N ALA A 1154 -76.65 -62.93 -18.92
CA ALA A 1154 -75.48 -62.20 -18.44
C ALA A 1154 -74.65 -61.36 -19.45
N ALA A 1155 -74.53 -60.07 -19.19
CA ALA A 1155 -73.40 -59.52 -18.44
C ALA A 1155 -73.34 -57.99 -18.60
N ALA A 1156 -73.41 -57.30 -17.46
CA ALA A 1156 -73.07 -55.90 -17.30
C ALA A 1156 -71.61 -55.65 -17.69
N TRP A 1157 -71.38 -54.63 -18.51
CA TRP A 1157 -70.11 -53.92 -18.61
C TRP A 1157 -70.41 -52.42 -18.51
N GLU A 1158 -70.32 -51.92 -17.28
CA GLU A 1158 -69.88 -50.55 -16.97
C GLU A 1158 -68.42 -50.41 -17.46
N THR A 1159 -67.91 -49.35 -18.07
CA THR A 1159 -68.24 -47.92 -18.08
C THR A 1159 -67.74 -47.30 -19.40
N GLY A 1160 -68.50 -46.37 -19.97
CA GLY A 1160 -68.19 -45.61 -21.18
C GLY A 1160 -69.29 -44.59 -21.46
#